data_AF-A0A9X3BIU5-F1
#
_entry.id   AF-A0A9X3BIU5-F1
#
_cell.length_a   1.000
_cell.length_b   1.000
_cell.length_c   1.000
_cell.angle_alpha   90.00
_cell.angle_beta   90.00
_cell.angle_gamma   90.00
#
_symmetry.space_group_name_H-M   'P 1'
#
loop_
_entity.id
_entity.type
_entity.pdbx_description
1 polymer ?
#
loop_
_entity_poly.entity_id
_entity_poly.type
_entity_poly.pdbx_seq_one_letter_code
_entity_poly.pdbx_strand_id
1 'polypeptide(L)'
;MRKAIFFMFMTWQLLAANISLQAQSIDLPVLIRPQNKQVVTKLQARNLVFSWQPSMKTLPGALYLFRLVEVNPTDREPGDAMESTSVPLLEKTILGTTFLYTPDLPALSPGKTYAWQISAIGLRGQKPALDSKTTSEAYTFSIDSGYYDYCTCSVGNTSIQRTSKSPNFFTYQGTVQGGCSGDYYCQGTNRIEYLWRVVSGAANIEGPDNGPTVNVATAGPGTFTIELKGTVVCNDSNNCSTTTTYTDTFAYEPKTCDCNVDVDCKKVIGQGNLRTFEGVLNGGCTGVHGMAPPYDTCGIQNVTWFWQVIEGGDVAEIEGADNQQTVNVKIKGTGPYQMRVQADVTCSDGSKTCNSFDYCFDTARVEKKCTFVYSESNQPAMVGGLYKVLKSGDLAMFSKEQNVSGNNKIRRDDYIALFAKGEDFDKVTFECTPSYQCDEAQKKGTKDVLLAGKVRFEWEIQNGEGNFVKLGALPANVSSDVGDRVIFQPPYVPLPENGQKNSKTTTIFLRTIDETGTGQLLDQNTYDNITITTSRFKNSDEDYYTIEVQNTNQTYFAKPNLQEDNNGVCKATYSWDKPNDLKRPTIKLPPVPDNNKMVLGQWMVLEANNQNETDELKMVCDGKQTQCEEDGGKKEYPDNIEWTWTIQNDDGTKGRFIGGKTGRYVIYEAPDRMPLPRINELSVDIVVSVKNTGVQKNDVTFTSSPISFKIFKPGVQLQYPPLTWLPEDGNSVSLKSSLLYFENGMWKPALAHMSRIHFFELLNVSKEKGICLNDPLPRRARQCRDLLLKKEGHTEVFERSKDPGPFNCNNKKYYVHARSQKPAKEETVKVNSEDFGSYGFLRSFANINQGGKDSIKGETPVYEPVPIPANKLPHPLGRAKKTIYSDNRVTIPRDVDENHIADNGWTTLGGARIPDPQNPKVDNDNQLPGDGFNGDGLSNYEEYRGFYVSGSHLRTNINNKDLFVHNSDGANLITFQSVLLSPAGERVYVHEIYEEEYISNARREINFNCNPDLHPDGTNAGAAGTAPVQKGLFLRNAIAVVVGLNGNIESRNNRPAPPNWVQRVNIYPANITAFCLRMGLNLPTKLNQVTAHELCHAINIYHHGRGVNVLNGLRSGDMRCIMRYDNRLPTVPGFIPEPIGNILCDSNLGTGYNARIPCSPLVPASRCFGNADVNRGFCIRKIRVSCTQFPYPQY
;
A
#
# COMPACT_ATOMS: atom_id res chain seq x y z
N MET A 1 19.65 6.52 58.58
CA MET A 1 18.87 7.45 57.74
C MET A 1 17.76 6.64 57.06
N ARG A 2 16.53 6.40 57.52
CA ARG A 2 15.56 7.09 58.40
C ARG A 2 15.35 8.58 58.10
N LYS A 3 14.18 8.84 57.50
CA LYS A 3 13.27 9.98 57.71
C LYS A 3 13.72 11.36 57.22
N ALA A 4 13.34 11.68 55.98
CA ALA A 4 12.93 12.99 55.44
C ALA A 4 12.89 12.79 53.92
N ILE A 5 11.79 12.37 53.32
CA ILE A 5 10.81 13.25 52.69
C ILE A 5 9.47 12.50 52.75
N PHE A 6 8.73 12.75 53.83
CA PHE A 6 7.41 12.18 54.09
C PHE A 6 6.64 13.18 54.96
N PHE A 7 6.55 14.44 54.54
CA PHE A 7 5.73 15.48 55.20
C PHE A 7 5.58 16.70 54.27
N MET A 8 4.46 16.75 53.55
CA MET A 8 3.81 17.85 52.80
C MET A 8 3.20 17.22 51.53
N PHE A 9 1.91 17.05 51.32
CA PHE A 9 0.69 17.45 52.02
C PHE A 9 -0.40 16.47 51.56
N MET A 10 -0.98 15.74 52.49
CA MET A 10 -2.24 15.02 52.30
C MET A 10 -3.11 15.41 53.48
N THR A 11 -4.23 16.07 53.21
CA THR A 11 -5.56 15.91 53.84
C THR A 11 -6.39 17.16 53.51
N TRP A 12 -7.58 16.96 52.94
CA TRP A 12 -8.87 17.42 53.47
C TRP A 12 -9.97 16.72 52.66
N GLN A 13 -10.79 15.93 53.36
CA GLN A 13 -11.96 15.21 52.85
C GLN A 13 -13.21 16.12 52.90
N LEU A 14 -14.14 15.81 51.98
CA LEU A 14 -15.60 15.99 52.06
C LEU A 14 -16.16 17.41 52.25
N LEU A 15 -16.57 18.00 51.13
CA LEU A 15 -17.79 18.80 51.03
C LEU A 15 -18.37 18.60 49.63
N ALA A 16 -19.52 17.92 49.56
CA ALA A 16 -20.41 18.03 48.44
C ALA A 16 -20.89 19.48 48.38
N ALA A 17 -20.51 20.18 47.32
CA ALA A 17 -21.19 21.37 46.84
C ALA A 17 -21.09 21.35 45.33
N ASN A 18 -22.25 21.27 44.69
CA ASN A 18 -22.43 21.52 43.27
C ASN A 18 -21.69 22.81 42.89
N ILE A 19 -20.53 22.68 42.25
CA ILE A 19 -20.02 23.77 41.42
C ILE A 19 -20.86 23.70 40.16
N SER A 20 -22.04 24.33 40.24
CA SER A 20 -22.68 24.91 39.08
C SER A 20 -21.65 25.82 38.44
N LEU A 21 -20.98 25.32 37.41
CA LEU A 21 -20.42 26.18 36.40
C LEU A 21 -21.65 26.82 35.73
N GLN A 22 -22.16 27.91 36.30
CA GLN A 22 -22.97 28.84 35.52
C GLN A 22 -22.00 29.40 34.48
N ALA A 23 -21.85 28.68 33.36
CA ALA A 23 -21.70 29.33 32.07
C ALA A 23 -22.88 30.30 32.01
N GLN A 24 -22.62 31.55 32.37
CA GLN A 24 -23.57 32.62 32.20
C GLN A 24 -23.82 32.65 30.69
N SER A 25 -24.94 32.07 30.25
CA SER A 25 -25.39 32.21 28.88
C SER A 25 -25.36 33.71 28.59
N ILE A 26 -24.58 34.08 27.58
CA ILE A 26 -24.88 35.31 26.89
C ILE A 26 -26.17 34.95 26.18
N ASP A 27 -27.30 35.46 26.68
CA ASP A 27 -28.55 35.27 25.97
C ASP A 27 -28.34 35.84 24.56
N LEU A 28 -28.79 35.11 23.56
CA LEU A 28 -28.61 35.52 22.17
C LEU A 28 -29.62 36.63 21.84
N PRO A 29 -29.34 37.52 20.86
CA PRO A 29 -30.36 38.43 20.36
C PRO A 29 -31.59 37.64 19.91
N VAL A 30 -32.76 37.96 20.45
CA VAL A 30 -34.00 37.25 20.10
C VAL A 30 -34.68 38.00 18.97
N LEU A 31 -34.84 37.36 17.81
CA LEU A 31 -35.48 37.96 16.65
C LEU A 31 -36.98 38.16 16.94
N ILE A 32 -37.50 39.37 16.77
CA ILE A 32 -38.90 39.72 17.09
C ILE A 32 -39.74 39.81 15.81
N ARG A 33 -39.28 40.56 14.80
CA ARG A 33 -39.97 40.72 13.51
C ARG A 33 -38.96 40.82 12.36
N PRO A 34 -39.22 40.22 11.18
CA PRO A 34 -40.28 39.25 10.91
C PRO A 34 -40.16 38.00 11.81
N GLN A 35 -41.29 37.43 12.25
CA GLN A 35 -41.30 36.19 13.03
C GLN A 35 -40.80 35.02 12.18
N ASN A 36 -40.29 33.96 12.81
CA ASN A 36 -39.81 32.79 12.07
C ASN A 36 -40.94 32.18 11.23
N LYS A 37 -40.66 31.91 9.96
CA LYS A 37 -41.59 31.46 8.91
C LYS A 37 -42.75 32.44 8.62
N GLN A 38 -42.61 33.73 8.97
CA GLN A 38 -43.64 34.72 8.68
C GLN A 38 -43.79 34.94 7.17
N VAL A 39 -45.03 34.95 6.68
CA VAL A 39 -45.34 35.41 5.32
C VAL A 39 -45.48 36.94 5.35
N VAL A 40 -44.60 37.63 4.63
CA VAL A 40 -44.55 39.09 4.51
C VAL A 40 -45.12 39.51 3.18
N THR A 41 -46.01 40.47 3.17
CA THR A 41 -46.79 40.76 1.97
C THR A 41 -46.03 41.64 0.99
N LYS A 42 -46.36 41.62 -0.31
CA LYS A 42 -45.65 42.42 -1.33
C LYS A 42 -45.62 43.92 -1.01
N LEU A 43 -46.65 44.45 -0.34
CA LEU A 43 -46.71 45.84 0.13
C LEU A 43 -45.85 46.06 1.38
N GLN A 44 -45.84 45.12 2.33
CA GLN A 44 -45.01 45.18 3.53
C GLN A 44 -43.51 45.00 3.21
N ALA A 45 -43.17 44.19 2.20
CA ALA A 45 -41.82 43.93 1.74
C ALA A 45 -41.10 45.19 1.23
N ARG A 46 -41.85 46.24 0.83
CA ARG A 46 -41.29 47.52 0.39
C ARG A 46 -40.73 48.36 1.55
N ASN A 47 -41.19 48.16 2.78
CA ASN A 47 -40.75 48.88 3.98
C ASN A 47 -40.72 47.92 5.17
N LEU A 48 -39.97 46.82 5.05
CA LEU A 48 -39.98 45.75 6.04
C LEU A 48 -39.11 46.10 7.25
N VAL A 49 -39.70 46.11 8.44
CA VAL A 49 -38.95 46.38 9.69
C VAL A 49 -38.45 45.08 10.27
N PHE A 50 -37.13 44.94 10.34
CA PHE A 50 -36.43 43.96 11.14
C PHE A 50 -36.25 44.49 12.56
N SER A 51 -36.60 43.71 13.57
CA SER A 51 -36.45 44.08 14.98
C SER A 51 -36.07 42.88 15.83
N TRP A 52 -35.21 43.08 16.80
CA TRP A 52 -34.75 42.04 17.73
C TRP A 52 -34.69 42.60 19.14
N GLN A 53 -34.79 41.73 20.14
CA GLN A 53 -34.54 42.10 21.52
C GLN A 53 -33.02 42.01 21.76
N PRO A 54 -32.39 43.08 22.28
CA PRO A 54 -31.00 43.00 22.72
C PRO A 54 -30.92 42.03 23.90
N SER A 55 -29.84 41.26 24.01
CA SER A 55 -29.68 40.38 25.16
C SER A 55 -29.50 41.19 26.44
N MET A 56 -29.99 40.69 27.58
CA MET A 56 -30.04 41.43 28.86
C MET A 56 -28.65 41.91 29.38
N LYS A 57 -27.55 41.56 28.71
CA LYS A 57 -26.17 41.96 29.05
C LYS A 57 -25.52 42.90 28.02
N THR A 58 -26.22 43.31 26.96
CA THR A 58 -25.65 44.23 25.96
C THR A 58 -25.76 45.69 26.44
N LEU A 59 -24.62 46.39 26.47
CA LEU A 59 -24.51 47.80 26.87
C LEU A 59 -25.36 48.70 25.93
N PRO A 60 -25.95 49.80 26.43
CA PRO A 60 -26.63 50.78 25.59
C PRO A 60 -25.69 51.28 24.48
N GLY A 61 -26.09 51.12 23.21
CA GLY A 61 -25.28 51.51 22.04
C GLY A 61 -24.51 50.38 21.33
N ALA A 62 -24.82 49.11 21.59
CA ALA A 62 -24.23 47.97 20.87
C ALA A 62 -24.46 48.05 19.34
N LEU A 63 -23.44 47.66 18.57
CA LEU A 63 -23.51 47.48 17.12
C LEU A 63 -23.90 46.03 16.80
N TYR A 64 -24.71 45.84 15.77
CA TYR A 64 -25.18 44.52 15.33
C TYR A 64 -24.83 44.29 13.86
N LEU A 65 -24.43 43.08 13.49
CA LEU A 65 -24.33 42.66 12.10
C LEU A 65 -25.65 42.03 11.67
N PHE A 66 -26.33 42.65 10.72
CA PHE A 66 -27.51 42.10 10.06
C PHE A 66 -27.06 41.36 8.81
N ARG A 67 -27.47 40.09 8.67
CA ARG A 67 -27.24 39.29 7.47
C ARG A 67 -28.56 38.71 6.95
N LEU A 68 -28.75 38.78 5.64
CA LEU A 68 -29.93 38.29 4.92
C LEU A 68 -29.48 37.49 3.70
N VAL A 69 -30.04 36.28 3.54
CA VAL A 69 -29.74 35.36 2.43
C VAL A 69 -31.04 34.84 1.82
N GLU A 70 -31.04 34.56 0.51
CA GLU A 70 -32.13 33.81 -0.13
C GLU A 70 -31.98 32.32 0.19
N VAL A 71 -33.08 31.68 0.61
CA VAL A 71 -33.12 30.25 0.91
C VAL A 71 -33.53 29.52 -0.36
N ASN A 72 -32.56 28.84 -0.98
CA ASN A 72 -32.77 28.07 -2.20
C ASN A 72 -32.10 26.69 -2.08
N PRO A 73 -32.84 25.57 -2.24
CA PRO A 73 -34.31 25.47 -2.37
C PRO A 73 -35.06 25.92 -1.11
N THR A 74 -36.35 26.27 -1.21
CA THR A 74 -37.15 26.94 -0.15
C THR A 74 -37.32 26.16 1.15
N ASP A 75 -37.05 24.86 1.12
CA ASP A 75 -37.12 23.89 2.22
C ASP A 75 -35.77 23.66 2.93
N ARG A 76 -34.69 24.29 2.46
CA ARG A 76 -33.37 24.24 3.10
C ARG A 76 -33.42 24.82 4.52
N GLU A 77 -32.76 24.14 5.46
CA GLU A 77 -32.66 24.62 6.84
C GLU A 77 -32.02 26.02 6.92
N PRO A 78 -32.57 26.97 7.70
CA PRO A 78 -32.14 28.36 7.70
C PRO A 78 -30.67 28.56 8.12
N GLY A 79 -30.17 27.70 9.02
CA GLY A 79 -28.77 27.70 9.45
C GLY A 79 -27.82 27.33 8.30
N ASP A 80 -28.15 26.29 7.54
CA ASP A 80 -27.36 25.86 6.40
C ASP A 80 -27.35 26.90 5.28
N ALA A 81 -28.46 27.65 5.10
CA ALA A 81 -28.52 28.76 4.15
C ALA A 81 -27.58 29.92 4.56
N MET A 82 -27.46 30.19 5.86
CA MET A 82 -26.55 31.22 6.41
C MET A 82 -25.07 30.86 6.27
N GLU A 83 -24.72 29.57 6.38
CA GLU A 83 -23.35 29.08 6.25
C GLU A 83 -22.92 28.81 4.79
N SER A 84 -23.85 28.93 3.83
CA SER A 84 -23.53 28.72 2.42
C SER A 84 -22.49 29.73 1.89
N THR A 85 -21.59 29.27 1.01
CA THR A 85 -20.52 30.08 0.37
C THR A 85 -21.02 31.12 -0.64
N SER A 86 -22.34 31.29 -0.81
CA SER A 86 -22.93 32.33 -1.66
C SER A 86 -22.86 33.71 -0.99
N VAL A 87 -22.65 34.75 -1.79
CA VAL A 87 -22.61 36.14 -1.32
C VAL A 87 -23.98 36.47 -0.66
N PRO A 88 -24.02 36.98 0.58
CA PRO A 88 -25.28 37.30 1.23
C PRO A 88 -26.02 38.38 0.44
N LEU A 89 -27.35 38.26 0.36
CA LEU A 89 -28.20 39.23 -0.34
C LEU A 89 -28.04 40.64 0.27
N LEU A 90 -27.90 40.71 1.58
CA LEU A 90 -27.52 41.93 2.28
C LEU A 90 -26.75 41.60 3.56
N GLU A 91 -25.64 42.30 3.79
CA GLU A 91 -24.93 42.30 5.07
C GLU A 91 -24.63 43.75 5.48
N LYS A 92 -25.07 44.17 6.66
CA LYS A 92 -24.96 45.58 7.10
C LYS A 92 -24.79 45.69 8.61
N THR A 93 -23.93 46.60 9.07
CA THR A 93 -23.80 46.93 10.50
C THR A 93 -24.84 47.97 10.90
N ILE A 94 -25.62 47.67 11.94
CA ILE A 94 -26.74 48.48 12.44
C ILE A 94 -26.45 48.95 13.86
N LEU A 95 -26.74 50.23 14.13
CA LEU A 95 -26.73 50.80 15.47
C LEU A 95 -28.16 50.85 16.00
N GLY A 96 -28.43 50.15 17.10
CA GLY A 96 -29.79 49.96 17.63
C GLY A 96 -30.36 48.58 17.30
N THR A 97 -31.61 48.33 17.69
CA THR A 97 -32.23 46.99 17.67
C THR A 97 -33.35 46.84 16.62
N THR A 98 -33.36 47.76 15.65
CA THR A 98 -34.32 47.80 14.55
C THR A 98 -33.62 48.22 13.27
N PHE A 99 -33.96 47.60 12.16
CA PHE A 99 -33.49 47.93 10.81
C PHE A 99 -34.68 48.01 9.85
N LEU A 100 -34.82 49.14 9.16
CA LEU A 100 -35.85 49.33 8.14
C LEU A 100 -35.27 48.96 6.76
N TYR A 101 -35.90 47.99 6.12
CA TYR A 101 -35.58 47.55 4.76
C TYR A 101 -36.42 48.33 3.76
N THR A 102 -35.78 49.27 3.08
CA THR A 102 -36.42 50.22 2.15
C THR A 102 -36.24 49.80 0.68
N PRO A 103 -37.01 50.37 -0.27
CA PRO A 103 -36.99 49.94 -1.67
C PRO A 103 -35.67 50.17 -2.44
N ASP A 104 -34.73 50.94 -1.88
CA ASP A 104 -33.38 51.20 -2.42
C ASP A 104 -32.37 50.07 -2.13
N LEU A 105 -32.73 49.10 -1.30
CA LEU A 105 -31.96 47.87 -1.04
C LEU A 105 -32.34 46.76 -2.05
N PRO A 106 -31.57 45.65 -2.13
CA PRO A 106 -31.86 44.56 -3.06
C PRO A 106 -33.32 44.08 -2.99
N ALA A 107 -34.00 43.98 -4.13
CA ALA A 107 -35.42 43.70 -4.14
C ALA A 107 -35.73 42.29 -3.64
N LEU A 108 -36.61 42.18 -2.63
CA LEU A 108 -37.15 40.90 -2.16
C LEU A 108 -38.25 40.46 -3.13
N SER A 109 -38.05 39.31 -3.77
CA SER A 109 -38.91 38.82 -4.86
C SER A 109 -40.12 38.05 -4.33
N PRO A 110 -41.34 38.28 -4.84
CA PRO A 110 -42.53 37.51 -4.48
C PRO A 110 -42.35 36.00 -4.73
N GLY A 111 -42.86 35.18 -3.81
CA GLY A 111 -42.76 33.71 -3.87
C GLY A 111 -41.43 33.12 -3.42
N LYS A 112 -40.50 33.95 -2.92
CA LYS A 112 -39.18 33.52 -2.40
C LYS A 112 -39.13 33.53 -0.88
N THR A 113 -38.34 32.63 -0.32
CA THR A 113 -38.04 32.55 1.12
C THR A 113 -36.65 33.12 1.39
N TYR A 114 -36.55 33.92 2.44
CA TYR A 114 -35.29 34.54 2.89
C TYR A 114 -35.03 34.16 4.34
N ALA A 115 -33.76 33.96 4.69
CA ALA A 115 -33.33 33.76 6.07
C ALA A 115 -32.56 35.01 6.53
N TRP A 116 -32.77 35.42 7.78
CA TRP A 116 -32.07 36.56 8.38
C TRP A 116 -31.58 36.21 9.79
N GLN A 117 -30.46 36.82 10.18
CA GLN A 117 -29.79 36.57 11.46
C GLN A 117 -29.09 37.83 11.96
N ILE A 118 -28.92 37.93 13.29
CA ILE A 118 -28.27 39.05 13.96
C ILE A 118 -27.09 38.54 14.79
N SER A 119 -25.92 39.15 14.62
CA SER A 119 -24.76 38.95 15.50
C SER A 119 -24.45 40.23 16.29
N ALA A 120 -24.31 40.14 17.61
CA ALA A 120 -23.91 41.29 18.44
C ALA A 120 -22.39 41.54 18.33
N ILE A 121 -21.98 42.74 17.90
CA ILE A 121 -20.57 43.14 17.79
C ILE A 121 -20.23 44.06 18.98
N GLY A 122 -19.40 43.59 19.91
CA GLY A 122 -19.02 44.35 21.10
C GLY A 122 -18.15 45.59 20.81
N LEU A 123 -18.40 46.70 21.50
CA LEU A 123 -17.62 47.96 21.41
C LEU A 123 -16.32 47.92 22.26
N ARG A 124 -15.41 46.97 22.03
CA ARG A 124 -14.06 47.02 22.62
C ARG A 124 -12.99 46.72 21.59
N GLY A 125 -12.49 47.77 20.94
CA GLY A 125 -11.09 48.00 20.53
C GLY A 125 -10.19 46.86 19.98
N GLN A 126 -10.71 45.69 19.63
CA GLN A 126 -9.99 44.55 19.07
C GLN A 126 -10.84 43.94 17.95
N LYS A 127 -10.15 43.44 16.91
CA LYS A 127 -10.69 42.98 15.62
C LYS A 127 -12.04 42.23 15.74
N PRO A 128 -12.97 42.43 14.79
CA PRO A 128 -14.25 41.72 14.76
C PRO A 128 -14.01 40.24 14.43
N ALA A 129 -14.01 39.39 15.45
CA ALA A 129 -14.13 37.95 15.27
C ALA A 129 -15.61 37.60 15.43
N LEU A 130 -16.26 37.09 14.37
CA LEU A 130 -17.56 36.44 14.46
C LEU A 130 -17.40 35.18 15.33
N ASP A 131 -17.64 35.29 16.63
CA ASP A 131 -17.72 34.13 17.51
C ASP A 131 -19.17 33.61 17.48
N SER A 132 -19.36 32.32 17.18
CA SER A 132 -20.69 31.67 17.01
C SER A 132 -21.57 31.74 18.25
N LYS A 133 -21.01 32.15 19.39
CA LYS A 133 -21.66 32.29 20.69
C LYS A 133 -22.45 33.60 20.89
N THR A 134 -22.49 34.50 19.90
CA THR A 134 -23.18 35.81 20.00
C THR A 134 -24.20 36.08 18.87
N THR A 135 -24.49 35.05 18.08
CA THR A 135 -25.36 35.10 16.91
C THR A 135 -26.72 34.50 17.22
N SER A 136 -27.81 35.16 16.84
CA SER A 136 -29.18 34.65 16.99
C SER A 136 -29.40 33.35 16.22
N GLU A 137 -30.47 32.60 16.48
CA GLU A 137 -30.95 31.62 15.48
C GLU A 137 -31.36 32.35 14.19
N ALA A 138 -31.25 31.68 13.03
CA ALA A 138 -31.70 32.23 11.77
C ALA A 138 -33.22 32.08 11.66
N TYR A 139 -33.93 33.19 11.46
CA TYR A 139 -35.37 33.17 11.17
C TYR A 139 -35.60 33.24 9.68
N THR A 140 -36.57 32.50 9.18
CA THR A 140 -37.04 32.66 7.79
C THR A 140 -38.27 33.53 7.70
N PHE A 141 -38.46 34.15 6.56
CA PHE A 141 -39.72 34.76 6.16
C PHE A 141 -39.86 34.61 4.64
N SER A 142 -41.08 34.46 4.15
CA SER A 142 -41.36 34.40 2.71
C SER A 142 -42.04 35.67 2.25
N ILE A 143 -41.73 36.15 1.06
CA ILE A 143 -42.51 37.22 0.44
C ILE A 143 -43.72 36.58 -0.22
N ASP A 144 -44.91 36.93 0.26
CA ASP A 144 -46.18 36.62 -0.36
C ASP A 144 -46.08 36.83 -1.87
N SER A 145 -46.43 35.81 -2.64
CA SER A 145 -46.49 35.84 -4.10
C SER A 145 -47.48 36.91 -4.61
N GLY A 146 -48.28 37.50 -3.72
CA GLY A 146 -49.24 38.55 -3.97
C GLY A 146 -50.65 38.00 -4.07
N TYR A 147 -50.98 36.98 -3.28
CA TYR A 147 -52.31 36.39 -3.23
C TYR A 147 -52.76 36.27 -1.77
N TYR A 148 -53.50 37.28 -1.31
CA TYR A 148 -54.16 37.25 0.00
C TYR A 148 -55.48 36.49 -0.09
N ASP A 149 -55.59 35.39 0.66
CA ASP A 149 -56.86 34.69 0.91
C ASP A 149 -57.68 35.47 1.95
N TYR A 150 -58.67 36.20 1.46
CA TYR A 150 -59.90 36.55 2.18
C TYR A 150 -60.77 35.27 2.30
N CYS A 151 -61.78 35.20 3.19
CA CYS A 151 -62.77 34.12 3.02
C CYS A 151 -63.30 34.25 1.59
N THR A 152 -63.05 33.23 0.76
CA THR A 152 -63.39 33.28 -0.65
C THR A 152 -64.90 33.10 -0.75
N CYS A 153 -65.59 34.21 -0.94
CA CYS A 153 -66.99 34.21 -1.32
C CYS A 153 -67.06 33.81 -2.79
N SER A 154 -67.57 32.61 -3.06
CA SER A 154 -67.88 32.17 -4.41
C SER A 154 -69.37 32.31 -4.63
N VAL A 155 -69.78 33.10 -5.63
CA VAL A 155 -71.14 33.07 -6.15
C VAL A 155 -71.09 32.42 -7.51
N GLY A 156 -71.72 31.25 -7.61
CA GLY A 156 -71.87 30.48 -8.83
C GLY A 156 -73.07 30.98 -9.65
N ASN A 157 -73.56 30.13 -10.54
CA ASN A 157 -74.56 30.50 -11.53
C ASN A 157 -75.83 31.05 -10.89
N THR A 158 -76.22 32.26 -11.32
CA THR A 158 -77.56 32.78 -11.15
C THR A 158 -78.42 32.45 -12.35
N SER A 159 -79.57 31.81 -12.12
CA SER A 159 -80.53 31.52 -13.17
C SER A 159 -81.88 32.16 -12.84
N ILE A 160 -82.51 32.72 -13.87
CA ILE A 160 -83.90 33.17 -13.84
C ILE A 160 -84.68 32.20 -14.68
N GLN A 161 -85.74 31.61 -14.12
CA GLN A 161 -86.68 30.78 -14.87
C GLN A 161 -88.11 31.30 -14.71
N ARG A 162 -88.84 31.35 -15.81
CA ARG A 162 -90.27 31.66 -15.80
C ARG A 162 -91.05 30.44 -15.31
N THR A 163 -91.75 30.59 -14.20
CA THR A 163 -92.51 29.50 -13.57
C THR A 163 -93.99 29.51 -13.97
N SER A 164 -94.53 30.65 -14.43
CA SER A 164 -95.88 30.70 -15.03
C SER A 164 -96.07 31.86 -16.02
N LYS A 165 -96.94 31.66 -17.02
CA LYS A 165 -97.37 32.65 -18.01
C LYS A 165 -98.91 32.73 -18.03
N SER A 166 -99.45 33.89 -17.68
CA SER A 166 -100.85 34.30 -17.84
C SER A 166 -100.91 35.44 -18.87
N PRO A 167 -102.06 35.76 -19.48
CA PRO A 167 -102.14 36.71 -20.61
C PRO A 167 -101.41 38.04 -20.40
N ASN A 168 -101.38 38.59 -19.17
CA ASN A 168 -100.72 39.87 -18.85
C ASN A 168 -99.78 39.80 -17.62
N PHE A 169 -99.56 38.61 -17.04
CA PHE A 169 -98.76 38.42 -15.81
C PHE A 169 -97.81 37.23 -15.94
N PHE A 170 -96.57 37.44 -15.53
CA PHE A 170 -95.49 36.47 -15.59
C PHE A 170 -94.87 36.31 -14.20
N THR A 171 -94.61 35.08 -13.76
CA THR A 171 -93.90 34.80 -12.50
C THR A 171 -92.54 34.20 -12.82
N TYR A 172 -91.50 34.70 -12.15
CA TYR A 172 -90.13 34.28 -12.33
C TYR A 172 -89.51 33.84 -11.00
N GLN A 173 -88.72 32.78 -11.03
CA GLN A 173 -87.97 32.27 -9.89
C GLN A 173 -86.47 32.37 -10.18
N GLY A 174 -85.75 32.89 -9.19
CA GLY A 174 -84.32 33.10 -9.20
C GLY A 174 -83.60 32.10 -8.33
N THR A 175 -82.58 31.45 -8.86
CA THR A 175 -81.69 30.57 -8.09
C THR A 175 -80.31 31.18 -8.05
N VAL A 176 -79.73 31.34 -6.86
CA VAL A 176 -78.39 31.89 -6.64
C VAL A 176 -77.58 30.79 -5.97
N GLN A 177 -76.56 30.27 -6.64
CA GLN A 177 -75.65 29.30 -6.05
C GLN A 177 -74.41 30.01 -5.51
N GLY A 178 -73.90 29.61 -4.36
CA GLY A 178 -72.65 30.17 -3.81
C GLY A 178 -72.39 29.77 -2.37
N GLY A 179 -71.15 29.97 -1.92
CA GLY A 179 -70.67 29.59 -0.59
C GLY A 179 -69.34 30.25 -0.24
N CYS A 180 -68.99 30.22 1.05
CA CYS A 180 -67.77 30.81 1.58
C CYS A 180 -66.77 29.70 1.95
N SER A 181 -65.51 29.83 1.53
CA SER A 181 -64.43 28.87 1.84
C SER A 181 -63.18 29.55 2.39
N GLY A 182 -62.44 28.86 3.27
CA GLY A 182 -61.20 29.32 3.90
C GLY A 182 -60.85 28.52 5.17
N ASP A 183 -59.81 28.95 5.90
CA ASP A 183 -59.31 28.32 7.15
C ASP A 183 -60.39 28.19 8.24
N TYR A 184 -60.04 27.56 9.39
CA TYR A 184 -60.92 27.16 10.51
C TYR A 184 -61.97 28.20 10.99
N TYR A 185 -61.84 29.48 10.63
CA TYR A 185 -62.80 30.57 10.88
C TYR A 185 -63.87 30.80 9.79
N CYS A 186 -63.80 30.16 8.61
CA CYS A 186 -64.71 30.37 7.46
C CYS A 186 -65.74 29.23 7.23
N GLN A 187 -65.99 28.32 8.18
CA GLN A 187 -66.96 27.23 7.97
C GLN A 187 -68.41 27.64 8.31
N GLY A 188 -69.21 27.93 7.26
CA GLY A 188 -70.68 28.08 7.28
C GLY A 188 -71.22 29.33 6.57
N THR A 189 -72.09 29.16 5.56
CA THR A 189 -72.74 30.26 4.80
C THR A 189 -73.76 31.02 5.67
N ASN A 190 -73.66 32.35 5.76
CA ASN A 190 -74.46 33.13 6.73
C ASN A 190 -75.85 33.55 6.19
N ARG A 191 -75.97 34.11 4.96
CA ARG A 191 -77.25 34.34 4.24
C ARG A 191 -77.06 34.68 2.75
N ILE A 192 -78.12 34.52 1.95
CA ILE A 192 -78.22 34.95 0.53
C ILE A 192 -79.31 36.03 0.40
N GLU A 193 -78.99 37.13 -0.27
CA GLU A 193 -79.90 38.26 -0.53
C GLU A 193 -80.25 38.33 -2.02
N TYR A 194 -81.52 38.60 -2.35
CA TYR A 194 -82.03 38.73 -3.73
C TYR A 194 -82.45 40.18 -3.99
N LEU A 195 -82.32 40.66 -5.22
CA LEU A 195 -82.87 41.94 -5.67
C LEU A 195 -83.25 41.88 -7.16
N TRP A 196 -84.52 42.16 -7.47
CA TRP A 196 -85.06 42.12 -8.84
C TRP A 196 -85.32 43.52 -9.39
N ARG A 197 -85.04 43.74 -10.69
CA ARG A 197 -85.43 44.97 -11.40
C ARG A 197 -85.79 44.71 -12.87
N VAL A 198 -86.63 45.58 -13.45
CA VAL A 198 -86.87 45.60 -14.91
C VAL A 198 -85.80 46.49 -15.55
N VAL A 199 -85.11 45.96 -16.57
CA VAL A 199 -83.97 46.65 -17.22
C VAL A 199 -84.36 47.29 -18.56
N SER A 200 -85.34 46.71 -19.26
CA SER A 200 -85.88 47.28 -20.52
C SER A 200 -87.25 46.70 -20.88
N GLY A 201 -88.06 47.45 -21.63
CA GLY A 201 -89.42 47.06 -22.06
C GLY A 201 -90.53 47.56 -21.14
N ALA A 202 -91.78 47.56 -21.62
CA ALA A 202 -92.95 48.08 -20.91
C ALA A 202 -93.54 47.06 -19.92
N ALA A 203 -92.81 46.78 -18.84
CA ALA A 203 -93.19 45.87 -17.76
C ALA A 203 -92.84 46.43 -16.38
N ASN A 204 -93.58 46.06 -15.33
CA ASN A 204 -93.34 46.49 -13.95
C ASN A 204 -93.29 45.28 -13.00
N ILE A 205 -92.45 45.34 -11.95
CA ILE A 205 -92.45 44.35 -10.86
C ILE A 205 -93.59 44.66 -9.90
N GLU A 206 -94.38 43.64 -9.56
CA GLU A 206 -95.44 43.74 -8.56
C GLU A 206 -95.11 42.90 -7.32
N GLY A 207 -95.03 43.56 -6.16
CA GLY A 207 -94.70 42.93 -4.87
C GLY A 207 -93.24 43.13 -4.42
N PRO A 208 -92.81 42.45 -3.33
CA PRO A 208 -91.46 42.60 -2.79
C PRO A 208 -90.40 42.08 -3.78
N ASP A 209 -89.40 42.91 -4.05
CA ASP A 209 -88.34 42.69 -5.04
C ASP A 209 -87.11 42.00 -4.46
N ASN A 210 -87.15 41.57 -3.20
CA ASN A 210 -86.00 41.09 -2.44
C ASN A 210 -86.04 39.59 -2.05
N GLY A 211 -86.93 38.81 -2.68
CA GLY A 211 -87.08 37.36 -2.46
C GLY A 211 -86.61 36.50 -3.65
N PRO A 212 -86.54 35.16 -3.49
CA PRO A 212 -86.14 34.23 -4.56
C PRO A 212 -87.13 34.10 -5.73
N THR A 213 -88.30 34.75 -5.65
CA THR A 213 -89.33 34.76 -6.71
C THR A 213 -89.89 36.18 -6.90
N VAL A 214 -90.23 36.57 -8.13
CA VAL A 214 -90.82 37.88 -8.47
C VAL A 214 -91.96 37.76 -9.49
N ASN A 215 -92.98 38.62 -9.37
CA ASN A 215 -94.07 38.73 -10.34
C ASN A 215 -93.90 40.00 -11.20
N VAL A 216 -94.20 39.90 -12.50
CA VAL A 216 -94.01 40.96 -13.49
C VAL A 216 -95.26 41.10 -14.38
N ALA A 217 -95.80 42.32 -14.48
CA ALA A 217 -96.98 42.65 -15.27
C ALA A 217 -96.60 43.45 -16.53
N THR A 218 -97.24 43.17 -17.68
CA THR A 218 -96.98 43.85 -18.96
C THR A 218 -98.19 44.66 -19.44
N ALA A 219 -97.93 45.80 -20.09
CA ALA A 219 -98.98 46.72 -20.55
C ALA A 219 -99.47 46.49 -22.01
N GLY A 220 -98.84 45.58 -22.78
CA GLY A 220 -99.19 45.28 -24.18
C GLY A 220 -98.18 44.34 -24.87
N PRO A 221 -98.43 43.90 -26.13
CA PRO A 221 -97.53 43.01 -26.86
C PRO A 221 -96.18 43.67 -27.17
N GLY A 222 -95.09 42.96 -26.91
CA GLY A 222 -93.72 43.47 -26.98
C GLY A 222 -92.77 42.64 -26.12
N THR A 223 -91.48 42.97 -26.20
CA THR A 223 -90.39 42.28 -25.49
C THR A 223 -89.95 43.09 -24.27
N PHE A 224 -89.74 42.44 -23.12
CA PHE A 224 -89.22 43.04 -21.90
C PHE A 224 -88.13 42.18 -21.25
N THR A 225 -87.22 42.81 -20.51
CA THR A 225 -86.07 42.16 -19.87
C THR A 225 -86.03 42.49 -18.39
N ILE A 226 -85.86 41.46 -17.57
CA ILE A 226 -85.72 41.55 -16.12
C ILE A 226 -84.32 41.12 -15.69
N GLU A 227 -83.86 41.66 -14.58
CA GLU A 227 -82.55 41.38 -13.99
C GLU A 227 -82.72 40.94 -12.53
N LEU A 228 -82.03 39.86 -12.17
CA LEU A 228 -81.86 39.40 -10.80
C LEU A 228 -80.41 39.63 -10.38
N LYS A 229 -80.22 40.35 -9.28
CA LYS A 229 -78.96 40.42 -8.56
C LYS A 229 -79.04 39.55 -7.30
N GLY A 230 -78.22 38.51 -7.24
CA GLY A 230 -78.07 37.65 -6.05
C GLY A 230 -76.75 37.92 -5.34
N THR A 231 -76.78 38.13 -4.02
CA THR A 231 -75.59 38.44 -3.21
C THR A 231 -75.43 37.41 -2.07
N VAL A 232 -74.28 36.75 -2.02
CA VAL A 232 -73.89 35.83 -0.94
C VAL A 232 -73.03 36.61 0.07
N VAL A 233 -73.32 36.50 1.37
CA VAL A 233 -72.62 37.24 2.45
C VAL A 233 -71.98 36.27 3.45
N CYS A 234 -70.66 36.40 3.65
CA CYS A 234 -69.84 35.58 4.54
C CYS A 234 -69.73 36.15 5.97
N ASN A 235 -69.22 35.35 6.93
CA ASN A 235 -69.14 35.70 8.35
C ASN A 235 -68.20 36.88 8.68
N ASP A 236 -67.21 37.14 7.84
CA ASP A 236 -66.28 38.28 7.92
C ASP A 236 -66.83 39.55 7.24
N SER A 237 -68.12 39.54 6.84
CA SER A 237 -68.81 40.59 6.08
C SER A 237 -68.37 40.74 4.62
N ASN A 238 -67.51 39.85 4.09
CA ASN A 238 -67.27 39.80 2.65
C ASN A 238 -68.53 39.32 1.90
N ASN A 239 -68.87 40.00 0.80
CA ASN A 239 -69.99 39.64 -0.03
C ASN A 239 -69.59 39.53 -1.50
N CYS A 240 -70.25 38.63 -2.23
CA CYS A 240 -70.04 38.44 -3.65
C CYS A 240 -71.42 38.36 -4.33
N SER A 241 -71.61 39.18 -5.37
CA SER A 241 -72.88 39.30 -6.06
C SER A 241 -72.75 38.98 -7.55
N THR A 242 -73.74 38.29 -8.09
CA THR A 242 -73.86 38.01 -9.53
C THR A 242 -75.20 38.55 -10.01
N THR A 243 -75.25 38.86 -11.30
CA THR A 243 -76.40 39.45 -11.94
C THR A 243 -76.72 38.68 -13.21
N THR A 244 -77.96 38.24 -13.37
CA THR A 244 -78.45 37.56 -14.60
C THR A 244 -79.65 38.32 -15.14
N THR A 245 -79.75 38.43 -16.45
CA THR A 245 -80.91 39.01 -17.14
C THR A 245 -81.71 37.94 -17.90
N TYR A 246 -83.01 38.15 -18.05
CA TYR A 246 -83.92 37.26 -18.79
C TYR A 246 -84.91 38.10 -19.60
N THR A 247 -85.05 37.81 -20.89
CA THR A 247 -85.89 38.56 -21.85
C THR A 247 -87.07 37.72 -22.32
N ASP A 248 -88.27 38.31 -22.38
CA ASP A 248 -89.54 37.63 -22.70
C ASP A 248 -90.47 38.48 -23.60
N THR A 249 -91.34 37.87 -24.41
CA THR A 249 -92.15 38.54 -25.46
C THR A 249 -93.61 38.06 -25.52
N PHE A 250 -94.56 38.97 -25.84
CA PHE A 250 -96.01 38.70 -25.98
C PHE A 250 -96.61 39.22 -27.31
N ALA A 251 -97.45 38.45 -28.05
CA ALA A 251 -98.13 38.82 -29.32
C ALA A 251 -99.43 37.98 -29.61
N TYR A 252 -100.35 38.45 -30.49
CA TYR A 252 -101.59 37.75 -30.95
C TYR A 252 -101.41 37.03 -32.33
N GLU A 253 -102.11 35.92 -32.62
CA GLU A 253 -101.81 34.99 -33.76
C GLU A 253 -102.74 35.04 -35.04
N PRO A 254 -102.19 34.96 -36.27
CA PRO A 254 -102.88 34.84 -37.58
C PRO A 254 -103.08 33.39 -38.13
N LYS A 255 -103.92 33.17 -39.16
CA LYS A 255 -104.11 31.85 -39.84
C LYS A 255 -103.23 31.70 -41.09
N THR A 256 -102.72 30.49 -41.36
CA THR A 256 -101.70 30.18 -42.40
C THR A 256 -101.90 28.79 -43.01
N CYS A 257 -101.35 28.53 -44.21
CA CYS A 257 -101.36 27.23 -44.91
C CYS A 257 -100.75 26.07 -44.10
N ASP A 258 -101.08 24.81 -44.41
CA ASP A 258 -100.46 23.61 -43.84
C ASP A 258 -99.59 22.87 -44.86
N CYS A 259 -98.46 22.33 -44.41
CA CYS A 259 -97.39 21.77 -45.24
C CYS A 259 -96.94 20.43 -44.64
N ASN A 260 -97.00 19.33 -45.40
CA ASN A 260 -96.62 17.99 -44.93
C ASN A 260 -95.72 17.29 -45.95
N VAL A 261 -94.42 17.24 -45.64
CA VAL A 261 -93.36 16.63 -46.45
C VAL A 261 -92.52 15.73 -45.56
N ASP A 262 -91.94 14.67 -46.13
CA ASP A 262 -91.05 13.75 -45.46
C ASP A 262 -89.75 13.55 -46.26
N VAL A 263 -88.62 13.27 -45.59
CA VAL A 263 -87.29 13.15 -46.23
C VAL A 263 -86.63 11.87 -45.77
N ASP A 264 -86.09 11.05 -46.68
CA ASP A 264 -85.29 9.86 -46.34
C ASP A 264 -83.79 10.10 -46.60
N CYS A 265 -82.93 9.65 -45.68
CA CYS A 265 -81.47 9.74 -45.77
C CYS A 265 -80.83 8.42 -46.21
N LYS A 266 -80.08 8.40 -47.34
CA LYS A 266 -79.41 7.20 -47.87
C LYS A 266 -77.90 7.36 -48.06
N LYS A 267 -77.12 6.33 -47.69
CA LYS A 267 -75.67 6.25 -47.93
C LYS A 267 -75.38 5.68 -49.31
N VAL A 268 -74.53 6.34 -50.09
CA VAL A 268 -74.31 6.04 -51.52
C VAL A 268 -73.02 5.24 -51.76
N ILE A 269 -71.85 5.72 -51.31
CA ILE A 269 -70.53 5.04 -51.48
C ILE A 269 -69.62 5.30 -50.26
N GLY A 270 -68.72 4.36 -49.91
CA GLY A 270 -67.63 4.58 -48.94
C GLY A 270 -66.27 4.06 -49.41
N GLN A 271 -65.30 4.96 -49.63
CA GLN A 271 -63.90 4.63 -49.88
C GLN A 271 -62.97 5.60 -49.13
N GLY A 272 -61.99 5.07 -48.37
CA GLY A 272 -61.00 5.87 -47.63
C GLY A 272 -61.62 6.73 -46.51
N ASN A 273 -61.11 7.95 -46.33
CA ASN A 273 -61.62 8.92 -45.33
C ASN A 273 -62.81 9.75 -45.84
N LEU A 274 -63.39 9.42 -47.00
CA LEU A 274 -64.57 10.10 -47.55
C LEU A 274 -65.80 9.17 -47.59
N ARG A 275 -66.97 9.71 -47.28
CA ARG A 275 -68.28 9.05 -47.32
C ARG A 275 -69.30 9.94 -48.02
N THR A 276 -70.19 9.38 -48.84
CA THR A 276 -71.19 10.16 -49.60
C THR A 276 -72.62 9.76 -49.22
N PHE A 277 -73.51 10.73 -49.02
CA PHE A 277 -74.92 10.57 -48.61
C PHE A 277 -75.87 11.36 -49.52
N GLU A 278 -77.14 10.93 -49.63
CA GLU A 278 -78.20 11.49 -50.49
C GLU A 278 -79.56 11.58 -49.77
N GLY A 279 -80.33 12.64 -50.01
CA GLY A 279 -81.66 12.90 -49.43
C GLY A 279 -82.79 12.77 -50.46
N VAL A 280 -83.93 12.18 -50.08
CA VAL A 280 -85.07 11.89 -50.98
C VAL A 280 -86.38 12.42 -50.39
N LEU A 281 -87.17 13.23 -51.12
CA LEU A 281 -88.37 13.94 -50.61
C LEU A 281 -89.72 13.27 -51.00
N ASN A 282 -90.65 13.15 -50.04
CA ASN A 282 -92.00 12.58 -50.18
C ASN A 282 -93.10 13.52 -49.55
N GLY A 283 -93.98 14.24 -50.30
CA GLY A 283 -95.13 15.03 -49.73
C GLY A 283 -95.49 16.41 -50.38
N GLY A 284 -96.35 17.28 -49.75
CA GLY A 284 -96.80 18.63 -50.25
C GLY A 284 -97.70 19.55 -49.35
N CYS A 285 -98.25 20.69 -49.87
CA CYS A 285 -98.98 21.78 -49.13
C CYS A 285 -100.53 21.85 -49.34
N THR A 286 -101.34 22.21 -48.31
CA THR A 286 -102.84 22.32 -48.29
C THR A 286 -103.38 23.39 -47.27
N GLY A 287 -104.59 24.00 -47.38
CA GLY A 287 -105.19 24.90 -46.33
C GLY A 287 -105.71 26.31 -46.75
N VAL A 288 -105.91 27.25 -45.79
CA VAL A 288 -106.25 28.71 -45.98
C VAL A 288 -105.47 29.70 -45.07
N HIS A 289 -105.22 30.96 -45.47
CA HIS A 289 -104.38 31.97 -44.75
C HIS A 289 -104.90 33.44 -44.71
N GLY A 290 -104.54 34.19 -43.64
CA GLY A 290 -104.71 35.64 -43.40
C GLY A 290 -104.80 36.07 -41.91
N MET A 291 -104.75 37.38 -41.58
CA MET A 291 -104.62 37.90 -40.19
C MET A 291 -105.91 38.43 -39.52
N ALA A 292 -106.98 38.71 -40.27
CA ALA A 292 -108.35 38.87 -39.77
C ALA A 292 -109.35 38.60 -40.92
N PRO A 293 -110.62 38.21 -40.67
CA PRO A 293 -111.51 37.72 -41.73
C PRO A 293 -111.83 38.75 -42.84
N PRO A 294 -112.01 38.30 -44.11
CA PRO A 294 -111.95 36.91 -44.65
C PRO A 294 -110.58 36.47 -45.29
N TYR A 295 -110.35 35.16 -45.58
CA TYR A 295 -109.04 34.46 -45.86
C TYR A 295 -108.91 33.65 -47.21
N ASP A 296 -107.68 33.36 -47.72
CA ASP A 296 -107.28 32.75 -49.06
C ASP A 296 -106.70 31.28 -49.02
N THR A 297 -106.51 30.50 -50.13
CA THR A 297 -106.10 29.02 -50.20
C THR A 297 -104.64 28.64 -50.68
N CYS A 298 -104.10 27.42 -50.43
CA CYS A 298 -102.63 27.03 -50.41
C CYS A 298 -102.04 25.91 -51.38
N GLY A 299 -100.73 25.94 -51.81
CA GLY A 299 -99.92 24.96 -52.64
C GLY A 299 -98.33 25.03 -52.56
N ILE A 300 -97.47 24.19 -53.24
CA ILE A 300 -95.94 24.17 -53.12
C ILE A 300 -95.21 25.12 -54.10
N GLN A 301 -94.14 25.78 -53.65
CA GLN A 301 -93.36 26.80 -54.39
C GLN A 301 -91.85 26.52 -54.58
N ASN A 302 -91.10 25.98 -53.60
CA ASN A 302 -89.63 25.74 -53.71
C ASN A 302 -89.12 24.64 -52.73
N VAL A 303 -87.98 23.98 -53.01
CA VAL A 303 -87.30 23.01 -52.11
C VAL A 303 -85.81 23.31 -51.97
N THR A 304 -85.30 23.38 -50.73
CA THR A 304 -83.88 23.59 -50.40
C THR A 304 -83.37 22.51 -49.43
N TRP A 305 -82.20 21.94 -49.71
CA TRP A 305 -81.58 20.89 -48.89
C TRP A 305 -80.57 21.47 -47.91
N PHE A 306 -80.40 20.84 -46.76
CA PHE A 306 -79.42 21.18 -45.73
C PHE A 306 -78.90 19.92 -45.06
N TRP A 307 -77.59 19.73 -45.09
CA TRP A 307 -76.91 18.63 -44.43
C TRP A 307 -76.12 19.13 -43.23
N GLN A 308 -76.16 18.37 -42.14
CA GLN A 308 -75.40 18.68 -40.94
C GLN A 308 -74.90 17.39 -40.30
N VAL A 309 -73.63 17.34 -39.87
CA VAL A 309 -73.18 16.33 -38.90
C VAL A 309 -73.67 16.80 -37.54
N ILE A 310 -74.65 16.10 -36.96
CA ILE A 310 -75.32 16.51 -35.71
C ILE A 310 -74.74 15.85 -34.47
N GLU A 311 -74.15 14.67 -34.61
CA GLU A 311 -73.36 14.02 -33.55
C GLU A 311 -72.06 13.50 -34.16
N GLY A 312 -70.96 13.58 -33.39
CA GLY A 312 -69.62 13.23 -33.88
C GLY A 312 -69.02 14.25 -34.86
N GLY A 313 -69.23 15.56 -34.66
CA GLY A 313 -68.66 16.61 -35.53
C GLY A 313 -67.12 16.77 -35.43
N ASP A 314 -66.56 16.28 -34.35
CA ASP A 314 -65.13 16.01 -34.11
C ASP A 314 -64.65 14.73 -34.83
N VAL A 315 -65.58 13.85 -35.17
CA VAL A 315 -65.33 12.57 -35.84
C VAL A 315 -65.46 12.69 -37.36
N ALA A 316 -66.39 13.50 -37.87
CA ALA A 316 -66.63 13.71 -39.29
C ALA A 316 -67.10 15.14 -39.58
N GLU A 317 -66.78 15.68 -40.75
CA GLU A 317 -67.33 16.94 -41.28
C GLU A 317 -67.80 16.79 -42.72
N ILE A 318 -68.74 17.63 -43.12
CA ILE A 318 -69.17 17.75 -44.51
C ILE A 318 -68.07 18.44 -45.32
N GLU A 319 -67.64 17.83 -46.42
CA GLU A 319 -66.65 18.39 -47.35
C GLU A 319 -67.37 18.86 -48.62
N GLY A 320 -67.45 20.17 -48.79
CA GLY A 320 -68.11 20.82 -49.94
C GLY A 320 -69.42 21.52 -49.57
N ALA A 321 -70.27 21.77 -50.56
CA ALA A 321 -71.55 22.44 -50.36
C ALA A 321 -72.53 21.49 -49.62
N ASP A 322 -73.06 21.95 -48.49
CA ASP A 322 -73.96 21.22 -47.60
C ASP A 322 -75.44 21.41 -47.96
N ASN A 323 -75.73 22.17 -49.02
CA ASN A 323 -77.08 22.53 -49.43
C ASN A 323 -77.58 21.83 -50.71
N GLN A 324 -76.89 20.76 -51.11
CA GLN A 324 -77.25 19.95 -52.27
C GLN A 324 -77.99 18.68 -51.83
N GLN A 325 -78.70 18.04 -52.76
CA GLN A 325 -79.42 16.80 -52.47
C GLN A 325 -78.46 15.66 -52.07
N THR A 326 -77.21 15.69 -52.54
CA THR A 326 -76.13 14.77 -52.15
C THR A 326 -74.98 15.52 -51.47
N VAL A 327 -74.30 14.88 -50.52
CA VAL A 327 -73.20 15.48 -49.75
C VAL A 327 -72.04 14.49 -49.52
N ASN A 328 -70.80 14.99 -49.57
CA ASN A 328 -69.60 14.25 -49.20
C ASN A 328 -69.15 14.61 -47.78
N VAL A 329 -68.56 13.65 -47.08
CA VAL A 329 -68.25 13.74 -45.64
C VAL A 329 -66.88 13.16 -45.40
N LYS A 330 -66.01 13.99 -44.83
CA LYS A 330 -64.63 13.68 -44.51
C LYS A 330 -64.48 13.30 -43.04
N ILE A 331 -63.81 12.20 -42.78
CA ILE A 331 -63.58 11.68 -41.43
C ILE A 331 -62.35 12.38 -40.81
N LYS A 332 -62.54 12.95 -39.60
CA LYS A 332 -61.53 13.67 -38.80
C LYS A 332 -61.10 12.94 -37.52
N GLY A 333 -61.92 12.02 -37.00
CA GLY A 333 -61.72 11.41 -35.69
C GLY A 333 -62.34 10.01 -35.53
N THR A 334 -62.25 9.43 -34.32
CA THR A 334 -62.83 8.13 -33.93
C THR A 334 -64.19 8.33 -33.29
N GLY A 335 -65.19 7.59 -33.71
CA GLY A 335 -66.46 7.49 -32.99
C GLY A 335 -67.64 7.27 -33.94
N PRO A 336 -68.82 6.98 -33.39
CA PRO A 336 -70.05 7.11 -34.16
C PRO A 336 -70.24 8.58 -34.54
N TYR A 337 -70.72 8.82 -35.75
CA TYR A 337 -71.21 10.14 -36.13
C TYR A 337 -72.56 9.99 -36.82
N GLN A 338 -73.44 10.93 -36.53
CA GLN A 338 -74.79 10.97 -37.06
C GLN A 338 -74.92 12.22 -37.91
N MET A 339 -75.48 12.04 -39.09
CA MET A 339 -75.81 13.12 -40.00
C MET A 339 -77.30 13.33 -40.06
N ARG A 340 -77.70 14.58 -40.20
CA ARG A 340 -79.05 15.00 -40.48
C ARG A 340 -79.09 15.57 -41.88
N VAL A 341 -80.00 15.07 -42.71
CA VAL A 341 -80.44 15.78 -43.91
C VAL A 341 -81.77 16.42 -43.59
N GLN A 342 -81.95 17.67 -44.00
CA GLN A 342 -83.21 18.39 -43.91
C GLN A 342 -83.55 18.95 -45.29
N ALA A 343 -84.81 18.83 -45.70
CA ALA A 343 -85.31 19.52 -46.88
C ALA A 343 -86.42 20.48 -46.45
N ASP A 344 -86.26 21.75 -46.80
CA ASP A 344 -87.23 22.81 -46.55
C ASP A 344 -88.06 23.05 -47.80
N VAL A 345 -89.37 22.84 -47.71
CA VAL A 345 -90.35 23.01 -48.80
C VAL A 345 -91.24 24.20 -48.51
N THR A 346 -91.25 25.21 -49.38
CA THR A 346 -92.03 26.46 -49.19
C THR A 346 -93.41 26.37 -49.84
N CYS A 347 -94.48 26.76 -49.14
CA CYS A 347 -95.85 26.85 -49.68
C CYS A 347 -96.22 28.26 -50.21
N SER A 348 -97.32 28.35 -50.95
CA SER A 348 -97.76 29.51 -51.75
C SER A 348 -98.29 30.71 -50.97
N ASP A 349 -98.56 30.59 -49.67
CA ASP A 349 -98.78 31.75 -48.79
C ASP A 349 -97.46 32.42 -48.36
N GLY A 350 -96.33 31.89 -48.83
CA GLY A 350 -94.98 32.35 -48.51
C GLY A 350 -94.63 32.26 -47.02
N SER A 351 -95.50 31.66 -46.20
CA SER A 351 -95.44 31.77 -44.74
C SER A 351 -95.10 30.46 -44.03
N LYS A 352 -95.34 29.32 -44.67
CA LYS A 352 -94.84 28.02 -44.19
C LYS A 352 -93.85 27.39 -45.16
N THR A 353 -92.60 27.33 -44.72
CA THR A 353 -91.67 26.27 -45.09
C THR A 353 -91.95 25.09 -44.14
N CYS A 354 -92.41 23.95 -44.64
CA CYS A 354 -92.27 22.72 -43.86
C CYS A 354 -90.94 22.10 -44.16
N ASN A 355 -90.27 21.67 -43.11
CA ASN A 355 -89.05 20.94 -43.19
C ASN A 355 -89.27 19.54 -42.65
N SER A 356 -88.81 18.54 -43.38
CA SER A 356 -88.59 17.22 -42.80
C SER A 356 -87.12 16.92 -42.85
N PHE A 357 -86.70 16.12 -41.90
CA PHE A 357 -85.34 15.70 -41.76
C PHE A 357 -85.30 14.24 -41.36
N ASP A 358 -84.25 13.57 -41.81
CA ASP A 358 -83.95 12.20 -41.42
C ASP A 358 -82.47 12.07 -41.13
N TYR A 359 -82.12 10.98 -40.45
CA TYR A 359 -80.82 10.76 -39.88
C TYR A 359 -80.10 9.57 -40.50
N CYS A 360 -78.89 9.81 -40.98
CA CYS A 360 -77.95 8.76 -41.37
C CYS A 360 -76.93 8.52 -40.25
N PHE A 361 -76.75 7.28 -39.82
CA PHE A 361 -75.74 6.89 -38.83
C PHE A 361 -74.56 6.17 -39.49
N ASP A 362 -73.32 6.53 -39.13
CA ASP A 362 -72.11 5.79 -39.50
C ASP A 362 -71.09 5.82 -38.33
N THR A 363 -70.02 5.03 -38.37
CA THR A 363 -69.01 5.01 -37.30
C THR A 363 -67.60 4.98 -37.86
N ALA A 364 -66.81 6.02 -37.57
CA ALA A 364 -65.41 6.12 -37.91
C ALA A 364 -64.51 5.65 -36.76
N ARG A 365 -63.27 5.21 -37.03
CA ARG A 365 -62.30 4.85 -35.98
C ARG A 365 -60.93 5.52 -36.24
N VAL A 366 -60.47 6.35 -35.30
CA VAL A 366 -59.08 6.86 -35.10
C VAL A 366 -58.50 6.27 -33.78
N GLU A 367 -57.19 6.19 -33.61
CA GLU A 367 -56.55 5.41 -32.52
C GLU A 367 -56.36 6.22 -31.20
N LYS A 368 -56.23 5.52 -30.05
CA LYS A 368 -56.17 6.08 -28.67
C LYS A 368 -54.72 6.34 -28.17
N LYS A 369 -54.49 7.20 -27.15
CA LYS A 369 -53.13 7.54 -26.60
C LYS A 369 -53.04 7.54 -25.05
N CYS A 370 -51.89 7.19 -24.47
CA CYS A 370 -51.53 7.25 -23.02
C CYS A 370 -50.35 8.24 -22.75
N THR A 371 -50.14 8.71 -21.51
CA THR A 371 -49.01 9.60 -21.11
C THR A 371 -48.12 9.03 -19.99
N PHE A 372 -46.81 9.31 -20.01
CA PHE A 372 -45.79 8.77 -19.10
C PHE A 372 -45.00 9.86 -18.36
N VAL A 373 -44.61 9.60 -17.10
CA VAL A 373 -43.71 10.45 -16.29
C VAL A 373 -42.63 9.57 -15.62
N TYR A 374 -41.39 10.05 -15.53
CA TYR A 374 -40.30 9.41 -14.78
C TYR A 374 -39.84 10.28 -13.60
N SER A 375 -39.39 9.64 -12.52
CA SER A 375 -38.74 10.30 -11.39
C SER A 375 -37.56 9.47 -10.87
N GLU A 376 -36.51 10.15 -10.42
CA GLU A 376 -35.29 9.54 -9.87
C GLU A 376 -35.17 9.83 -8.38
N SER A 377 -34.66 8.87 -7.63
CA SER A 377 -34.39 9.03 -6.19
C SER A 377 -33.14 8.26 -5.81
N ASN A 378 -32.26 8.87 -5.03
CA ASN A 378 -31.22 8.12 -4.31
C ASN A 378 -31.94 7.15 -3.36
N GLN A 379 -31.69 5.86 -3.54
CA GLN A 379 -32.01 4.86 -2.51
C GLN A 379 -30.77 4.74 -1.59
N PRO A 380 -30.69 3.84 -0.58
CA PRO A 380 -29.76 4.05 0.54
C PRO A 380 -28.33 4.30 0.06
N ALA A 381 -27.69 5.32 0.65
CA ALA A 381 -26.38 5.84 0.27
C ALA A 381 -25.37 4.72 -0.04
N MET A 382 -24.58 4.93 -1.10
CA MET A 382 -23.44 4.13 -1.52
C MET A 382 -22.73 3.52 -0.31
N VAL A 383 -22.64 2.19 -0.30
CA VAL A 383 -21.93 1.47 0.76
C VAL A 383 -20.67 0.85 0.19
N GLY A 384 -19.59 0.96 0.95
CA GLY A 384 -18.36 0.28 0.63
C GLY A 384 -17.43 0.24 1.82
N GLY A 385 -16.49 -0.69 1.76
CA GLY A 385 -15.56 -0.87 2.86
C GLY A 385 -14.64 -2.07 2.68
N LEU A 386 -13.84 -2.32 3.71
CA LEU A 386 -12.97 -3.49 3.74
C LEU A 386 -13.82 -4.76 3.77
N TYR A 387 -13.71 -5.56 2.72
CA TYR A 387 -14.46 -6.80 2.53
C TYR A 387 -13.68 -8.02 3.00
N LYS A 388 -12.39 -8.07 2.69
CA LYS A 388 -11.56 -9.25 2.95
C LYS A 388 -10.09 -8.88 3.10
N VAL A 389 -9.37 -9.67 3.89
CA VAL A 389 -7.91 -9.66 3.98
C VAL A 389 -7.41 -11.07 3.72
N LEU A 390 -6.43 -11.23 2.83
CA LEU A 390 -5.76 -12.51 2.59
C LEU A 390 -4.26 -12.37 2.80
N LYS A 391 -3.65 -13.43 3.33
CA LYS A 391 -2.22 -13.53 3.58
C LYS A 391 -1.56 -14.38 2.49
N SER A 392 -0.24 -14.25 2.36
CA SER A 392 0.56 -15.18 1.55
C SER A 392 0.41 -16.62 2.06
N GLY A 393 0.20 -17.57 1.15
CA GLY A 393 -0.03 -18.98 1.47
C GLY A 393 -1.47 -19.37 1.85
N ASP A 394 -2.41 -18.43 2.01
CA ASP A 394 -3.82 -18.77 2.25
C ASP A 394 -4.37 -19.59 1.06
N LEU A 395 -4.90 -20.78 1.33
CA LEU A 395 -5.62 -21.58 0.33
C LEU A 395 -6.99 -20.91 0.11
N ALA A 396 -7.20 -20.39 -1.09
CA ALA A 396 -8.48 -19.81 -1.48
C ALA A 396 -9.58 -20.87 -1.48
N MET A 397 -10.36 -20.95 -0.40
CA MET A 397 -11.79 -21.31 -0.36
C MET A 397 -12.23 -21.44 1.10
N PHE A 398 -12.92 -20.44 1.65
CA PHE A 398 -13.96 -20.68 2.66
C PHE A 398 -15.05 -19.62 2.52
N SER A 399 -16.28 -20.14 2.52
CA SER A 399 -17.57 -19.46 2.43
C SER A 399 -17.82 -18.50 3.59
N LYS A 400 -18.79 -17.60 3.35
CA LYS A 400 -19.49 -16.69 4.27
C LYS A 400 -19.26 -16.87 5.77
N GLU A 401 -19.11 -15.71 6.43
CA GLU A 401 -19.38 -15.47 7.85
C GLU A 401 -18.57 -16.30 8.84
N GLN A 402 -17.33 -15.90 9.17
CA GLN A 402 -16.79 -16.08 10.53
C GLN A 402 -15.68 -15.07 10.83
N ASN A 403 -15.67 -14.55 12.06
CA ASN A 403 -14.57 -13.83 12.68
C ASN A 403 -13.22 -14.46 12.30
N VAL A 404 -12.32 -13.67 11.72
CA VAL A 404 -11.00 -14.11 11.24
C VAL A 404 -10.13 -14.55 12.43
N SER A 405 -10.20 -15.84 12.76
CA SER A 405 -9.42 -16.48 13.83
C SER A 405 -8.53 -17.63 13.31
N GLY A 406 -8.06 -17.53 12.07
CA GLY A 406 -6.99 -18.38 11.53
C GLY A 406 -5.61 -17.76 11.75
N ASN A 407 -4.63 -18.54 12.22
CA ASN A 407 -3.26 -18.13 12.60
C ASN A 407 -2.77 -16.85 11.89
N ASN A 408 -2.58 -15.78 12.66
CA ASN A 408 -2.28 -14.44 12.16
C ASN A 408 -0.84 -14.24 11.66
N LYS A 409 -0.12 -15.29 11.27
CA LYS A 409 1.31 -15.21 10.96
C LYS A 409 1.60 -15.08 9.46
N ILE A 410 2.53 -14.21 9.09
CA ILE A 410 3.13 -14.08 7.75
C ILE A 410 4.66 -14.01 7.89
N ARG A 411 5.45 -14.28 6.83
CA ARG A 411 6.90 -14.02 6.89
C ARG A 411 7.19 -12.52 6.87
N ARG A 412 8.40 -12.16 7.28
CA ARG A 412 8.83 -10.75 7.29
C ARG A 412 8.98 -10.11 5.90
N ASP A 413 9.12 -10.93 4.87
CA ASP A 413 9.19 -10.53 3.46
C ASP A 413 7.93 -10.89 2.65
N ASP A 414 6.85 -11.29 3.33
CA ASP A 414 5.53 -11.50 2.73
C ASP A 414 4.67 -10.24 2.76
N TYR A 415 3.57 -10.30 2.00
CA TYR A 415 2.58 -9.25 1.86
C TYR A 415 1.21 -9.70 2.36
N ILE A 416 0.31 -8.73 2.55
CA ILE A 416 -1.12 -8.99 2.74
C ILE A 416 -1.90 -8.32 1.61
N ALA A 417 -2.91 -9.03 1.09
CA ALA A 417 -3.84 -8.51 0.12
C ALA A 417 -5.06 -7.94 0.84
N LEU A 418 -5.38 -6.68 0.57
CA LEU A 418 -6.57 -6.00 1.07
C LEU A 418 -7.60 -5.91 -0.06
N PHE A 419 -8.85 -6.27 0.25
CA PHE A 419 -9.95 -6.30 -0.69
C PHE A 419 -11.03 -5.35 -0.21
N ALA A 420 -11.39 -4.37 -1.03
CA ALA A 420 -12.58 -3.57 -0.83
C ALA A 420 -13.74 -4.13 -1.62
N LYS A 421 -14.95 -3.94 -1.12
CA LYS A 421 -16.18 -4.16 -1.86
C LYS A 421 -17.12 -2.99 -1.57
N GLY A 422 -17.82 -2.56 -2.61
CA GLY A 422 -18.82 -1.52 -2.51
C GLY A 422 -19.91 -1.76 -3.53
N GLU A 423 -21.11 -1.32 -3.19
CA GLU A 423 -22.30 -1.37 -4.02
C GLU A 423 -22.98 -0.01 -3.91
N ASP A 424 -23.39 0.51 -5.05
CA ASP A 424 -24.12 1.76 -5.18
C ASP A 424 -25.44 1.45 -5.88
N PHE A 425 -26.55 1.93 -5.31
CA PHE A 425 -27.90 1.58 -5.75
C PHE A 425 -28.81 2.79 -5.79
N ASP A 426 -29.16 3.19 -7.00
CA ASP A 426 -30.15 4.21 -7.30
C ASP A 426 -31.48 3.60 -7.76
N LYS A 427 -32.55 4.41 -7.78
CA LYS A 427 -33.85 3.97 -8.29
C LYS A 427 -34.46 4.98 -9.26
N VAL A 428 -35.00 4.45 -10.35
CA VAL A 428 -35.90 5.16 -11.26
C VAL A 428 -37.31 4.62 -11.06
N THR A 429 -38.28 5.52 -10.88
CA THR A 429 -39.70 5.19 -10.80
C THR A 429 -40.40 5.65 -12.07
N PHE A 430 -41.05 4.70 -12.74
CA PHE A 430 -41.90 4.95 -13.90
C PHE A 430 -43.36 5.02 -13.49
N GLU A 431 -44.05 6.09 -13.89
CA GLU A 431 -45.49 6.27 -13.69
C GLU A 431 -46.18 6.37 -15.06
N CYS A 432 -47.17 5.50 -15.30
CA CYS A 432 -48.07 5.64 -16.46
C CYS A 432 -49.46 6.09 -16.01
N THR A 433 -49.96 7.15 -16.65
CA THR A 433 -51.31 7.67 -16.44
C THR A 433 -52.10 7.58 -17.75
N PRO A 434 -53.26 6.89 -17.77
CA PRO A 434 -54.12 6.86 -18.96
C PRO A 434 -54.68 8.27 -19.26
N SER A 435 -54.79 8.63 -20.55
CA SER A 435 -55.39 9.93 -20.93
C SER A 435 -56.90 9.94 -20.66
N TYR A 436 -57.44 11.14 -20.48
CA TYR A 436 -58.76 11.46 -19.94
C TYR A 436 -59.92 10.79 -20.73
N GLN A 437 -60.29 9.56 -20.36
CA GLN A 437 -61.62 8.93 -20.45
C GLN A 437 -61.61 7.46 -19.94
N CYS A 438 -60.75 7.13 -18.97
CA CYS A 438 -60.92 5.93 -18.15
C CYS A 438 -61.66 6.34 -16.88
N ASP A 439 -62.70 5.57 -16.51
CA ASP A 439 -63.47 5.70 -15.27
C ASP A 439 -62.58 6.10 -14.08
N GLU A 440 -62.99 7.07 -13.26
CA GLU A 440 -62.23 7.60 -12.10
C GLU A 440 -61.83 6.51 -11.08
N ALA A 441 -62.39 5.30 -11.20
CA ALA A 441 -62.10 4.13 -10.38
C ALA A 441 -60.89 3.29 -10.83
N GLN A 442 -60.21 3.58 -11.95
CA GLN A 442 -59.12 2.74 -12.46
C GLN A 442 -57.72 3.29 -12.17
N LYS A 443 -56.95 2.51 -11.40
CA LYS A 443 -55.67 2.86 -10.74
C LYS A 443 -54.54 3.20 -11.72
N LYS A 444 -53.61 4.06 -11.28
CA LYS A 444 -52.31 4.33 -11.93
C LYS A 444 -51.42 3.09 -11.91
N GLY A 445 -50.53 2.94 -12.88
CA GLY A 445 -49.50 1.88 -12.87
C GLY A 445 -48.13 2.47 -12.56
N THR A 446 -47.40 1.90 -11.60
CA THR A 446 -46.03 2.32 -11.23
C THR A 446 -45.05 1.15 -11.27
N LYS A 447 -43.84 1.40 -11.76
CA LYS A 447 -42.75 0.42 -11.84
C LYS A 447 -41.42 1.02 -11.39
N ASP A 448 -40.81 0.39 -10.39
CA ASP A 448 -39.45 0.74 -9.96
C ASP A 448 -38.40 -0.06 -10.76
N VAL A 449 -37.30 0.60 -11.11
CA VAL A 449 -36.09 -0.01 -11.69
C VAL A 449 -34.90 0.34 -10.81
N LEU A 450 -34.22 -0.70 -10.31
CA LEU A 450 -32.96 -0.55 -9.58
C LEU A 450 -31.83 -0.27 -10.58
N LEU A 451 -31.12 0.82 -10.36
CA LEU A 451 -29.89 1.14 -11.05
C LEU A 451 -28.73 0.77 -10.13
N ALA A 452 -27.69 0.13 -10.66
CA ALA A 452 -26.46 -0.07 -9.91
C ALA A 452 -25.40 0.89 -10.44
N GLY A 453 -24.73 1.57 -9.51
CA GLY A 453 -23.70 2.55 -9.79
C GLY A 453 -22.31 1.94 -9.84
N LYS A 454 -21.36 2.72 -10.38
CA LYS A 454 -19.94 2.34 -10.49
C LYS A 454 -19.20 2.92 -9.29
N VAL A 455 -18.57 2.06 -8.50
CA VAL A 455 -17.75 2.48 -7.35
C VAL A 455 -16.25 2.32 -7.63
N ARG A 456 -15.45 3.25 -7.12
CA ARG A 456 -13.98 3.16 -7.08
C ARG A 456 -13.45 3.27 -5.65
N PHE A 457 -12.27 2.69 -5.41
CA PHE A 457 -11.66 2.63 -4.09
C PHE A 457 -10.28 3.29 -4.10
N GLU A 458 -10.09 4.24 -3.19
CA GLU A 458 -8.79 4.86 -2.89
C GLU A 458 -8.32 4.44 -1.50
N TRP A 459 -7.05 4.07 -1.38
CA TRP A 459 -6.41 3.64 -0.13
C TRP A 459 -5.30 4.63 0.22
N GLU A 460 -5.20 5.02 1.49
CA GLU A 460 -4.17 5.94 1.95
C GLU A 460 -3.70 5.60 3.37
N ILE A 461 -2.38 5.48 3.58
CA ILE A 461 -1.79 5.34 4.92
C ILE A 461 -1.81 6.71 5.60
N GLN A 462 -2.69 6.88 6.58
CA GLN A 462 -2.81 8.13 7.35
C GLN A 462 -1.79 8.21 8.48
N ASN A 463 -1.56 7.09 9.18
CA ASN A 463 -0.66 7.03 10.33
C ASN A 463 0.12 5.71 10.36
N GLY A 464 1.36 5.76 10.85
CA GLY A 464 2.23 4.60 10.97
C GLY A 464 3.11 4.37 9.74
N GLU A 465 3.75 3.20 9.69
CA GLU A 465 4.66 2.80 8.61
C GLU A 465 4.04 1.67 7.77
N GLY A 466 4.49 1.50 6.53
CA GLY A 466 4.00 0.47 5.62
C GLY A 466 4.22 0.92 4.18
N ASN A 467 3.87 0.08 3.22
CA ASN A 467 4.04 0.42 1.81
C ASN A 467 3.01 -0.31 0.94
N PHE A 468 2.36 0.39 0.01
CA PHE A 468 1.60 -0.27 -1.05
C PHE A 468 2.52 -0.65 -2.20
N VAL A 469 2.38 -1.88 -2.70
CA VAL A 469 3.19 -2.43 -3.79
C VAL A 469 2.31 -2.97 -4.91
N LYS A 470 2.83 -2.96 -6.15
CA LYS A 470 2.14 -3.49 -7.33
C LYS A 470 2.81 -4.72 -7.91
N LEU A 471 4.11 -4.88 -7.71
CA LEU A 471 4.86 -6.06 -8.11
C LEU A 471 6.07 -6.22 -7.20
N GLY A 472 6.16 -7.35 -6.50
CA GLY A 472 7.23 -7.59 -5.53
C GLY A 472 7.32 -6.46 -4.50
N ALA A 473 8.50 -5.84 -4.36
CA ALA A 473 8.71 -4.71 -3.44
C ALA A 473 8.64 -3.33 -4.12
N LEU A 474 8.04 -3.22 -5.31
CA LEU A 474 7.89 -1.96 -6.03
C LEU A 474 6.43 -1.61 -6.30
N PRO A 475 6.10 -0.30 -6.40
CA PRO A 475 6.98 0.83 -6.06
C PRO A 475 7.30 0.90 -4.55
N ALA A 476 8.44 1.51 -4.20
CA ALA A 476 8.85 1.67 -2.80
C ALA A 476 8.36 3.02 -2.26
N ASN A 477 8.03 3.07 -0.96
CA ASN A 477 7.60 4.28 -0.23
C ASN A 477 6.33 4.95 -0.79
N VAL A 478 5.38 4.15 -1.27
CA VAL A 478 4.05 4.57 -1.71
C VAL A 478 3.06 4.40 -0.57
N SER A 479 2.48 5.52 -0.14
CA SER A 479 1.49 5.59 0.94
C SER A 479 0.05 5.53 0.46
N SER A 480 -0.21 5.59 -0.85
CA SER A 480 -1.56 5.55 -1.41
C SER A 480 -1.68 4.63 -2.61
N ASP A 481 -2.82 3.97 -2.78
CA ASP A 481 -3.09 3.11 -3.92
C ASP A 481 -4.57 3.16 -4.34
N VAL A 482 -4.88 2.68 -5.54
CA VAL A 482 -6.23 2.67 -6.12
C VAL A 482 -6.58 1.27 -6.60
N GLY A 483 -7.84 0.88 -6.39
CA GLY A 483 -8.45 -0.36 -6.89
C GLY A 483 -9.17 -1.15 -5.81
N ASP A 484 -10.06 -2.06 -6.20
CA ASP A 484 -10.77 -2.95 -5.26
C ASP A 484 -9.83 -3.97 -4.59
N ARG A 485 -8.60 -4.09 -5.08
CA ARG A 485 -7.56 -4.99 -4.54
C ARG A 485 -6.20 -4.30 -4.54
N VAL A 486 -5.56 -4.28 -3.37
CA VAL A 486 -4.22 -3.72 -3.19
C VAL A 486 -3.34 -4.67 -2.40
N ILE A 487 -2.02 -4.59 -2.63
CA ILE A 487 -1.02 -5.35 -1.87
C ILE A 487 -0.37 -4.40 -0.89
N PHE A 488 -0.49 -4.72 0.41
CA PHE A 488 0.16 -3.97 1.48
C PHE A 488 1.36 -4.75 2.02
N GLN A 489 2.50 -4.09 2.06
CA GLN A 489 3.73 -4.56 2.67
C GLN A 489 3.82 -4.03 4.11
N PRO A 490 3.78 -4.92 5.13
CA PRO A 490 3.86 -4.50 6.52
C PRO A 490 5.20 -3.83 6.88
N PRO A 491 5.21 -2.94 7.88
CA PRO A 491 6.43 -2.28 8.31
C PRO A 491 7.40 -3.24 9.00
N TYR A 492 8.67 -2.86 9.04
CA TYR A 492 9.67 -3.58 9.83
C TYR A 492 9.40 -3.42 11.33
N VAL A 493 9.23 -4.57 12.00
CA VAL A 493 9.11 -4.64 13.47
C VAL A 493 10.39 -5.26 14.04
N PRO A 494 11.17 -4.51 14.84
CA PRO A 494 12.38 -5.01 15.47
C PRO A 494 12.09 -6.22 16.36
N LEU A 495 13.02 -7.19 16.42
CA LEU A 495 12.91 -8.31 17.33
C LEU A 495 12.95 -7.82 18.81
N PRO A 496 11.97 -8.19 19.66
CA PRO A 496 11.91 -7.73 21.06
C PRO A 496 12.92 -8.43 21.98
N GLU A 497 12.99 -8.00 23.24
CA GLU A 497 13.68 -8.76 24.29
C GLU A 497 12.97 -10.09 24.60
N ASN A 498 13.66 -10.97 25.34
CA ASN A 498 13.13 -12.32 25.62
C ASN A 498 11.81 -12.24 26.40
N GLY A 499 10.78 -12.94 25.93
CA GLY A 499 9.44 -12.92 26.53
C GLY A 499 8.60 -11.67 26.22
N GLN A 500 9.10 -10.73 25.40
CA GLN A 500 8.37 -9.51 25.02
C GLN A 500 7.81 -9.57 23.59
N LYS A 501 6.87 -8.66 23.29
CA LYS A 501 6.25 -8.41 21.97
C LYS A 501 6.62 -6.99 21.55
N ASN A 502 7.12 -6.82 20.32
CA ASN A 502 7.18 -5.51 19.68
C ASN A 502 6.05 -5.44 18.66
N SER A 503 5.43 -4.26 18.52
CA SER A 503 4.34 -4.02 17.57
C SER A 503 4.45 -2.65 16.93
N LYS A 504 4.02 -2.55 15.68
CA LYS A 504 3.77 -1.30 14.97
C LYS A 504 2.35 -1.33 14.43
N THR A 505 1.68 -0.19 14.48
CA THR A 505 0.30 -0.04 14.01
C THR A 505 0.28 0.93 12.84
N THR A 506 -0.41 0.53 11.78
CA THR A 506 -0.62 1.30 10.56
C THR A 506 -2.11 1.54 10.38
N THR A 507 -2.51 2.79 10.23
CA THR A 507 -3.90 3.18 9.95
C THR A 507 -4.02 3.52 8.47
N ILE A 508 -4.89 2.79 7.78
CA ILE A 508 -5.21 2.96 6.36
C ILE A 508 -6.63 3.51 6.26
N PHE A 509 -6.77 4.62 5.55
CA PHE A 509 -8.03 5.20 5.17
C PHE A 509 -8.45 4.62 3.83
N LEU A 510 -9.61 3.96 3.80
CA LEU A 510 -10.24 3.47 2.58
C LEU A 510 -11.40 4.39 2.25
N ARG A 511 -11.33 5.03 1.08
CA ARG A 511 -12.39 5.89 0.56
C ARG A 511 -13.10 5.16 -0.58
N THR A 512 -14.40 4.95 -0.42
CA THR A 512 -15.28 4.50 -1.49
C THR A 512 -15.92 5.72 -2.14
N ILE A 513 -15.84 5.77 -3.46
CA ILE A 513 -16.21 6.93 -4.26
C ILE A 513 -17.18 6.45 -5.32
N ASP A 514 -18.30 7.16 -5.41
CA ASP A 514 -19.24 7.02 -6.51
C ASP A 514 -18.60 7.62 -7.76
N GLU A 515 -18.29 6.76 -8.73
CA GLU A 515 -17.76 7.08 -10.05
C GLU A 515 -18.82 6.86 -11.13
N THR A 516 -20.10 6.83 -10.74
CA THR A 516 -21.20 6.70 -11.68
C THR A 516 -21.21 7.95 -12.57
N GLY A 517 -21.10 7.72 -13.88
CA GLY A 517 -20.96 8.78 -14.88
C GLY A 517 -22.23 9.61 -15.07
N THR A 518 -22.35 10.26 -16.22
CA THR A 518 -23.57 11.02 -16.57
C THR A 518 -24.81 10.12 -16.52
N GLY A 519 -25.85 10.52 -15.79
CA GLY A 519 -27.16 9.89 -15.83
C GLY A 519 -27.71 9.42 -14.48
N GLN A 520 -26.85 9.10 -13.51
CA GLN A 520 -27.25 8.74 -12.12
C GLN A 520 -26.89 9.88 -11.14
N LEU A 521 -27.45 9.84 -9.94
CA LEU A 521 -27.22 10.87 -8.92
C LEU A 521 -25.96 10.51 -8.14
N LEU A 522 -25.04 11.46 -7.98
CA LEU A 522 -23.80 11.19 -7.26
C LEU A 522 -24.05 11.11 -5.75
N ASP A 523 -23.63 10.01 -5.16
CA ASP A 523 -23.67 9.78 -3.72
C ASP A 523 -22.46 10.38 -2.98
N GLN A 524 -22.63 10.60 -1.68
CA GLN A 524 -21.52 11.06 -0.83
C GLN A 524 -20.49 9.95 -0.63
N ASN A 525 -19.21 10.30 -0.69
CA ASN A 525 -18.12 9.36 -0.44
C ASN A 525 -18.26 8.72 0.95
N THR A 526 -18.02 7.42 1.03
CA THR A 526 -17.95 6.69 2.29
C THR A 526 -16.51 6.36 2.66
N TYR A 527 -16.27 6.21 3.96
CA TYR A 527 -14.93 6.15 4.53
C TYR A 527 -14.81 5.06 5.60
N ASP A 528 -13.75 4.27 5.48
CA ASP A 528 -13.38 3.19 6.39
C ASP A 528 -12.00 3.43 6.98
N ASN A 529 -11.88 3.25 8.30
CA ASN A 529 -10.61 3.30 9.01
C ASN A 529 -10.14 1.88 9.35
N ILE A 530 -9.11 1.43 8.63
CA ILE A 530 -8.54 0.10 8.78
C ILE A 530 -7.26 0.20 9.60
N THR A 531 -7.22 -0.48 10.73
CA THR A 531 -6.03 -0.53 11.60
C THR A 531 -5.34 -1.88 11.46
N ILE A 532 -4.09 -1.87 11.00
CA ILE A 532 -3.25 -3.07 10.85
C ILE A 532 -2.14 -3.02 11.90
N THR A 533 -2.17 -3.94 12.86
CA THR A 533 -1.12 -4.10 13.86
C THR A 533 -0.20 -5.25 13.49
N THR A 534 1.06 -4.92 13.19
CA THR A 534 2.13 -5.87 12.85
C THR A 534 2.96 -6.12 14.10
N SER A 535 3.16 -7.38 14.47
CA SER A 535 3.80 -7.75 15.72
C SER A 535 4.86 -8.82 15.57
N ARG A 536 5.88 -8.82 16.41
CA ARG A 536 6.98 -9.79 16.38
C ARG A 536 7.31 -10.30 17.78
N PHE A 537 7.64 -11.60 17.89
CA PHE A 537 7.90 -12.31 19.14
C PHE A 537 9.22 -13.09 19.07
N LYS A 538 9.94 -13.18 20.18
CA LYS A 538 11.26 -13.85 20.24
C LYS A 538 11.22 -15.38 20.39
N ASN A 539 10.15 -15.96 20.95
CA ASN A 539 10.17 -17.37 21.41
C ASN A 539 9.35 -18.36 20.57
N SER A 540 8.67 -17.89 19.52
CA SER A 540 7.68 -18.72 18.84
C SER A 540 7.71 -18.70 17.33
N ASP A 541 8.51 -17.84 16.67
CA ASP A 541 8.83 -17.79 15.22
C ASP A 541 9.46 -16.42 14.89
N GLU A 542 10.77 -16.23 15.08
CA GLU A 542 11.41 -14.90 14.98
C GLU A 542 11.39 -14.28 13.58
N ASP A 543 11.18 -15.09 12.53
CA ASP A 543 11.12 -14.66 11.13
C ASP A 543 9.70 -14.45 10.59
N TYR A 544 8.72 -14.41 11.50
CA TYR A 544 7.32 -14.19 11.16
C TYR A 544 6.77 -12.97 11.89
N TYR A 545 5.89 -12.24 11.21
CA TYR A 545 5.02 -11.24 11.82
C TYR A 545 3.68 -11.84 12.15
N THR A 546 3.07 -11.41 13.25
CA THR A 546 1.64 -11.57 13.52
C THR A 546 0.90 -10.31 13.09
N ILE A 547 -0.12 -10.46 12.25
CA ILE A 547 -0.94 -9.39 11.67
C ILE A 547 -2.33 -9.43 12.26
N GLU A 548 -2.72 -8.35 12.94
CA GLU A 548 -4.06 -8.14 13.45
C GLU A 548 -4.70 -6.98 12.66
N VAL A 549 -5.86 -7.21 12.04
CA VAL A 549 -6.59 -6.18 11.28
C VAL A 549 -7.92 -5.88 11.98
N GLN A 550 -8.19 -4.60 12.20
CA GLN A 550 -9.44 -4.10 12.77
C GLN A 550 -10.08 -3.11 11.80
N ASN A 551 -11.40 -3.23 11.59
CA ASN A 551 -12.21 -2.26 10.85
C ASN A 551 -13.32 -1.75 11.77
N THR A 552 -13.56 -0.44 11.78
CA THR A 552 -14.53 0.20 12.69
C THR A 552 -15.96 0.24 12.16
N ASN A 553 -16.16 0.20 10.84
CA ASN A 553 -17.47 0.43 10.22
C ASN A 553 -17.77 -0.62 9.14
N GLN A 554 -18.51 -1.70 9.46
CA GLN A 554 -19.10 -2.56 8.42
C GLN A 554 -20.63 -2.40 8.47
N THR A 555 -21.18 -1.65 7.51
CA THR A 555 -22.62 -1.61 7.25
C THR A 555 -22.88 -2.04 5.82
N TYR A 556 -23.17 -3.32 5.60
CA TYR A 556 -23.72 -3.80 4.33
C TYR A 556 -25.25 -3.69 4.41
N PHE A 557 -25.86 -2.76 3.66
CA PHE A 557 -27.31 -2.71 3.55
C PHE A 557 -27.83 -3.85 2.66
N ALA A 558 -29.05 -4.30 2.94
CA ALA A 558 -29.75 -5.20 2.03
C ALA A 558 -30.12 -4.43 0.75
N LYS A 559 -30.07 -5.11 -0.41
CA LYS A 559 -30.56 -4.55 -1.68
C LYS A 559 -31.97 -3.97 -1.49
N PRO A 560 -32.26 -2.75 -1.98
CA PRO A 560 -33.58 -2.14 -1.84
C PRO A 560 -34.68 -3.04 -2.42
N ASN A 561 -35.81 -3.14 -1.73
CA ASN A 561 -36.99 -3.81 -2.27
C ASN A 561 -37.68 -2.89 -3.29
N LEU A 562 -37.80 -3.34 -4.53
CA LEU A 562 -38.54 -2.63 -5.58
C LEU A 562 -40.05 -2.76 -5.33
N GLN A 563 -40.80 -1.67 -5.46
CA GLN A 563 -42.27 -1.69 -5.42
C GLN A 563 -42.85 -1.74 -6.84
N GLU A 564 -43.91 -2.54 -7.01
CA GLU A 564 -44.69 -2.60 -8.26
C GLU A 564 -46.17 -2.49 -7.93
N ASP A 565 -46.89 -1.57 -8.59
CA ASP A 565 -48.36 -1.55 -8.59
C ASP A 565 -48.87 -1.81 -10.00
N ASN A 566 -49.28 -3.06 -10.24
CA ASN A 566 -49.79 -3.56 -11.52
C ASN A 566 -51.33 -3.54 -11.61
N ASN A 567 -52.01 -2.86 -10.69
CA ASN A 567 -53.49 -2.88 -10.62
C ASN A 567 -54.19 -1.87 -11.57
N GLY A 568 -53.44 -1.19 -12.45
CA GLY A 568 -53.94 -0.17 -13.38
C GLY A 568 -54.18 -0.64 -14.82
N VAL A 569 -54.90 0.19 -15.60
CA VAL A 569 -55.22 -0.05 -17.03
C VAL A 569 -53.99 0.12 -17.92
N CYS A 570 -53.10 1.05 -17.56
CA CYS A 570 -51.80 1.18 -18.20
C CYS A 570 -50.74 0.41 -17.41
N LYS A 571 -50.03 -0.51 -18.07
CA LYS A 571 -48.90 -1.25 -17.51
C LYS A 571 -47.58 -0.65 -17.99
N ALA A 572 -46.87 0.01 -17.09
CA ALA A 572 -45.52 0.48 -17.34
C ALA A 572 -44.54 -0.71 -17.33
N THR A 573 -43.90 -0.98 -18.46
CA THR A 573 -42.73 -1.87 -18.54
C THR A 573 -41.52 -1.07 -19.02
N TYR A 574 -40.37 -1.70 -19.04
CA TYR A 574 -39.13 -1.10 -19.51
C TYR A 574 -38.33 -2.10 -20.33
N SER A 575 -37.50 -1.57 -21.22
CA SER A 575 -36.53 -2.34 -21.96
C SER A 575 -35.22 -1.57 -22.00
N TRP A 576 -34.12 -2.27 -21.71
CA TRP A 576 -32.80 -1.76 -22.01
C TRP A 576 -32.52 -1.93 -23.51
N ASP A 577 -31.80 -0.98 -24.10
CA ASP A 577 -31.42 -0.93 -25.51
C ASP A 577 -29.99 -0.45 -25.70
N LYS A 578 -29.43 -0.77 -26.89
CA LYS A 578 -28.01 -0.74 -27.31
C LYS A 578 -27.21 -2.05 -27.06
N PRO A 579 -27.65 -3.18 -27.63
CA PRO A 579 -26.85 -4.40 -27.52
C PRO A 579 -25.46 -4.22 -28.18
N ASN A 580 -24.43 -4.71 -27.48
CA ASN A 580 -23.03 -4.82 -27.92
C ASN A 580 -22.25 -3.50 -27.98
N ASP A 581 -22.49 -2.59 -27.05
CA ASP A 581 -21.74 -1.33 -26.97
C ASP A 581 -20.44 -1.45 -26.15
N LEU A 582 -20.29 -2.49 -25.32
CA LEU A 582 -19.05 -2.83 -24.62
C LEU A 582 -17.83 -2.84 -25.54
N LYS A 583 -16.70 -2.33 -25.05
CA LYS A 583 -15.43 -2.37 -25.78
C LYS A 583 -14.59 -3.55 -25.37
N ARG A 584 -13.68 -3.97 -26.26
CA ARG A 584 -12.69 -5.00 -25.91
C ARG A 584 -11.79 -4.48 -24.78
N PRO A 585 -11.69 -5.20 -23.65
CA PRO A 585 -10.87 -4.75 -22.54
C PRO A 585 -9.37 -4.88 -22.88
N THR A 586 -8.55 -4.06 -22.23
CA THR A 586 -7.09 -4.05 -22.31
C THR A 586 -6.52 -4.23 -20.91
N ILE A 587 -5.45 -5.03 -20.81
CA ILE A 587 -4.78 -5.30 -19.55
C ILE A 587 -3.55 -4.40 -19.43
N LYS A 588 -3.37 -3.78 -18.27
CA LYS A 588 -2.19 -2.99 -17.93
C LYS A 588 -1.33 -3.75 -16.94
N LEU A 589 -0.03 -3.88 -17.25
CA LEU A 589 0.97 -4.31 -16.28
C LEU A 589 1.26 -3.18 -15.29
N PRO A 590 1.72 -3.49 -14.06
CA PRO A 590 2.21 -2.50 -13.11
C PRO A 590 3.21 -1.52 -13.72
N PRO A 591 3.15 -0.23 -13.37
CA PRO A 591 4.10 0.78 -13.85
C PRO A 591 5.44 0.71 -13.09
N VAL A 592 6.10 -0.45 -13.12
CA VAL A 592 7.42 -0.67 -12.51
C VAL A 592 8.41 -1.23 -13.54
N PRO A 593 9.73 -1.09 -13.34
CA PRO A 593 10.70 -1.70 -14.24
C PRO A 593 10.61 -3.24 -14.22
N ASP A 594 10.90 -3.86 -15.36
CA ASP A 594 10.80 -5.31 -15.58
C ASP A 594 9.41 -5.89 -15.32
N ASN A 595 8.34 -5.12 -15.51
CA ASN A 595 6.95 -5.53 -15.22
C ASN A 595 6.42 -6.73 -16.04
N ASN A 596 7.14 -7.14 -17.09
CA ASN A 596 6.87 -8.35 -17.88
C ASN A 596 7.69 -9.56 -17.41
N LYS A 597 8.38 -9.45 -16.28
CA LYS A 597 9.19 -10.50 -15.65
C LYS A 597 8.83 -10.60 -14.17
N MET A 598 8.88 -11.80 -13.62
CA MET A 598 8.72 -12.10 -12.19
C MET A 598 9.63 -13.25 -11.79
N VAL A 599 9.78 -13.50 -10.50
CA VAL A 599 10.31 -14.77 -9.96
C VAL A 599 9.26 -15.50 -9.13
N LEU A 600 9.55 -16.78 -8.81
CA LEU A 600 8.69 -17.63 -8.00
C LEU A 600 8.25 -16.95 -6.68
N GLY A 601 6.98 -17.17 -6.30
CA GLY A 601 6.37 -16.63 -5.08
C GLY A 601 6.22 -15.10 -5.03
N GLN A 602 6.35 -14.38 -6.16
CA GLN A 602 6.02 -12.94 -6.22
C GLN A 602 4.56 -12.70 -6.58
N TRP A 603 4.03 -11.56 -6.12
CA TRP A 603 2.68 -11.11 -6.42
C TRP A 603 2.72 -9.93 -7.39
N MET A 604 1.73 -9.85 -8.28
CA MET A 604 1.53 -8.77 -9.25
C MET A 604 0.06 -8.32 -9.22
N VAL A 605 -0.18 -7.01 -9.19
CA VAL A 605 -1.52 -6.43 -9.41
C VAL A 605 -1.71 -6.20 -10.91
N LEU A 606 -2.76 -6.77 -11.48
CA LEU A 606 -3.18 -6.50 -12.86
C LEU A 606 -4.42 -5.62 -12.86
N GLU A 607 -4.47 -4.67 -13.80
CA GLU A 607 -5.59 -3.77 -13.98
C GLU A 607 -6.19 -3.95 -15.39
N ALA A 608 -7.51 -4.05 -15.48
CA ALA A 608 -8.24 -3.86 -16.72
C ALA A 608 -8.62 -2.38 -16.89
N ASN A 609 -8.62 -1.88 -18.12
CA ASN A 609 -9.14 -0.54 -18.40
C ASN A 609 -10.61 -0.42 -17.98
N ASN A 610 -10.97 0.76 -17.48
CA ASN A 610 -12.36 1.06 -17.19
C ASN A 610 -13.20 0.97 -18.46
N GLN A 611 -14.46 0.58 -18.27
CA GLN A 611 -15.47 0.57 -19.30
C GLN A 611 -16.46 1.68 -18.96
N ASN A 612 -16.56 2.69 -19.82
CA ASN A 612 -17.36 3.90 -19.61
C ASN A 612 -18.62 3.91 -20.50
N GLU A 613 -19.01 2.75 -20.99
CA GLU A 613 -20.19 2.51 -21.80
C GLU A 613 -21.50 2.58 -20.98
N THR A 614 -22.61 2.78 -21.68
CA THR A 614 -23.92 3.11 -21.10
C THR A 614 -25.06 2.53 -21.95
N ASP A 615 -25.85 1.68 -21.34
CA ASP A 615 -27.14 1.24 -21.84
C ASP A 615 -28.21 2.35 -21.83
N GLU A 616 -29.12 2.30 -22.80
CA GLU A 616 -30.30 3.17 -22.86
C GLU A 616 -31.49 2.48 -22.19
N LEU A 617 -32.03 3.05 -21.11
CA LEU A 617 -33.28 2.60 -20.50
C LEU A 617 -34.46 3.24 -21.22
N LYS A 618 -35.26 2.42 -21.90
CA LYS A 618 -36.51 2.84 -22.56
C LYS A 618 -37.72 2.39 -21.76
N MET A 619 -38.71 3.26 -21.70
CA MET A 619 -40.02 2.93 -21.17
C MET A 619 -40.89 2.35 -22.28
N VAL A 620 -41.57 1.24 -22.01
CA VAL A 620 -42.46 0.58 -22.99
C VAL A 620 -43.80 0.31 -22.32
N CYS A 621 -44.91 0.45 -23.05
CA CYS A 621 -46.22 0.03 -22.56
C CYS A 621 -46.43 -1.45 -22.81
N ASP A 622 -46.77 -2.24 -21.79
CA ASP A 622 -47.08 -3.66 -21.96
C ASP A 622 -48.53 -3.83 -22.44
N GLY A 623 -48.75 -3.74 -23.75
CA GLY A 623 -50.07 -3.93 -24.35
C GLY A 623 -50.01 -4.29 -25.84
N LYS A 624 -50.58 -5.44 -26.21
CA LYS A 624 -50.87 -5.87 -27.59
C LYS A 624 -51.93 -5.01 -28.33
N GLN A 625 -52.15 -3.78 -27.90
CA GLN A 625 -53.08 -2.84 -28.51
C GLN A 625 -52.32 -1.55 -28.81
N THR A 626 -52.38 -1.14 -30.08
CA THR A 626 -51.71 -0.03 -30.76
C THR A 626 -52.04 1.37 -30.21
N GLN A 627 -51.99 1.59 -28.88
CA GLN A 627 -52.54 2.79 -28.24
C GLN A 627 -51.55 3.63 -27.41
N CYS A 628 -50.25 3.53 -27.71
CA CYS A 628 -49.22 4.43 -27.19
C CYS A 628 -48.32 4.83 -28.37
N GLU A 629 -48.44 6.06 -28.88
CA GLU A 629 -47.62 6.55 -30.01
C GLU A 629 -46.30 7.21 -29.56
N GLU A 630 -46.13 7.53 -28.28
CA GLU A 630 -44.94 8.20 -27.78
C GLU A 630 -44.22 7.31 -26.78
N ASP A 631 -43.04 6.79 -27.18
CA ASP A 631 -42.06 6.18 -26.29
C ASP A 631 -41.87 7.13 -25.08
N GLY A 632 -42.22 6.68 -23.87
CA GLY A 632 -41.83 7.39 -22.65
C GLY A 632 -40.31 7.60 -22.69
N GLY A 633 -39.86 8.83 -22.42
CA GLY A 633 -38.50 9.30 -22.72
C GLY A 633 -37.36 8.33 -22.40
N LYS A 634 -36.26 8.46 -23.14
CA LYS A 634 -35.09 7.58 -23.05
C LYS A 634 -34.01 8.23 -22.18
N LYS A 635 -33.31 7.46 -21.36
CA LYS A 635 -32.17 7.93 -20.57
C LYS A 635 -31.05 6.91 -20.55
N GLU A 636 -29.81 7.39 -20.60
CA GLU A 636 -28.60 6.57 -20.59
C GLU A 636 -28.13 6.35 -19.15
N TYR A 637 -27.76 5.11 -18.82
CA TYR A 637 -27.21 4.72 -17.53
C TYR A 637 -25.97 3.85 -17.71
N PRO A 638 -24.96 3.94 -16.83
CA PRO A 638 -23.77 3.10 -16.91
C PRO A 638 -24.08 1.60 -16.82
N ASP A 639 -23.31 0.81 -17.55
CA ASP A 639 -23.46 -0.66 -17.53
C ASP A 639 -22.93 -1.28 -16.24
N ASN A 640 -23.54 -2.41 -15.89
CA ASN A 640 -23.18 -3.27 -14.76
C ASN A 640 -22.15 -4.31 -15.18
N ILE A 641 -20.90 -3.87 -15.26
CA ILE A 641 -19.84 -4.65 -15.89
C ILE A 641 -19.20 -5.60 -14.89
N GLU A 642 -19.11 -6.88 -15.27
CA GLU A 642 -18.33 -7.88 -14.57
C GLU A 642 -17.09 -8.25 -15.38
N TRP A 643 -15.92 -8.00 -14.78
CA TRP A 643 -14.63 -8.48 -15.29
C TRP A 643 -14.36 -9.89 -14.78
N THR A 644 -13.94 -10.80 -15.65
CA THR A 644 -13.49 -12.15 -15.30
C THR A 644 -12.13 -12.44 -15.92
N TRP A 645 -11.15 -12.75 -15.08
CA TRP A 645 -9.77 -13.01 -15.45
C TRP A 645 -9.51 -14.51 -15.60
N THR A 646 -8.70 -14.87 -16.60
CA THR A 646 -8.36 -16.28 -16.87
C THR A 646 -6.88 -16.40 -17.24
N ILE A 647 -6.19 -17.35 -16.63
CA ILE A 647 -4.86 -17.80 -17.05
C ILE A 647 -5.06 -18.75 -18.23
N GLN A 648 -4.48 -18.45 -19.39
CA GLN A 648 -4.63 -19.30 -20.57
C GLN A 648 -3.75 -20.54 -20.48
N ASN A 649 -4.31 -21.67 -20.95
CA ASN A 649 -3.65 -22.97 -20.89
C ASN A 649 -3.15 -23.29 -19.47
N ASP A 650 -3.98 -23.00 -18.47
CA ASP A 650 -3.69 -23.23 -17.07
C ASP A 650 -3.86 -24.72 -16.74
N ASP A 651 -2.73 -25.38 -16.47
CA ASP A 651 -2.65 -26.75 -15.96
C ASP A 651 -2.52 -26.80 -14.43
N GLY A 652 -2.71 -25.65 -13.75
CA GLY A 652 -2.53 -25.47 -12.32
C GLY A 652 -1.07 -25.21 -11.90
N THR A 653 -0.13 -25.16 -12.86
CA THR A 653 1.30 -24.95 -12.56
C THR A 653 1.77 -23.52 -12.81
N LYS A 654 0.94 -22.69 -13.46
CA LYS A 654 1.25 -21.32 -13.87
C LYS A 654 0.81 -20.26 -12.85
N GLY A 655 0.79 -20.58 -11.57
CA GLY A 655 0.38 -19.65 -10.50
C GLY A 655 -1.14 -19.57 -10.33
N ARG A 656 -1.63 -18.52 -9.65
CA ARG A 656 -3.06 -18.37 -9.31
C ARG A 656 -3.48 -16.93 -9.06
N PHE A 657 -4.79 -16.65 -9.05
CA PHE A 657 -5.35 -15.37 -8.58
C PHE A 657 -5.69 -15.40 -7.09
N ILE A 658 -5.24 -14.39 -6.35
CA ILE A 658 -5.51 -14.23 -4.91
C ILE A 658 -6.86 -13.54 -4.71
N GLY A 659 -7.72 -14.17 -3.90
CA GLY A 659 -9.04 -13.64 -3.54
C GLY A 659 -10.13 -13.75 -4.61
N GLY A 660 -9.86 -14.45 -5.71
CA GLY A 660 -10.82 -14.70 -6.78
C GLY A 660 -10.37 -14.11 -8.11
N LYS A 661 -11.12 -14.37 -9.17
CA LYS A 661 -10.78 -13.99 -10.55
C LYS A 661 -11.69 -12.92 -11.15
N THR A 662 -12.54 -12.30 -10.35
CA THR A 662 -13.49 -11.26 -10.81
C THR A 662 -13.05 -9.86 -10.39
N GLY A 663 -13.61 -8.82 -10.98
CA GLY A 663 -13.32 -7.42 -10.63
C GLY A 663 -12.27 -6.77 -11.54
N ARG A 664 -12.24 -5.44 -11.56
CA ARG A 664 -11.38 -4.66 -12.45
C ARG A 664 -9.89 -4.82 -12.13
N TYR A 665 -9.56 -5.05 -10.86
CA TYR A 665 -8.20 -5.36 -10.41
C TYR A 665 -8.13 -6.81 -9.93
N VAL A 666 -7.02 -7.50 -10.23
CA VAL A 666 -6.72 -8.82 -9.66
C VAL A 666 -5.28 -8.89 -9.17
N ILE A 667 -5.04 -9.72 -8.16
CA ILE A 667 -3.69 -10.03 -7.68
C ILE A 667 -3.34 -11.42 -8.21
N TYR A 668 -2.30 -11.49 -9.04
CA TYR A 668 -1.71 -12.73 -9.53
C TYR A 668 -0.51 -13.12 -8.66
N GLU A 669 -0.45 -14.38 -8.23
CA GLU A 669 0.67 -14.97 -7.51
C GLU A 669 1.41 -15.97 -8.41
N ALA A 670 2.71 -15.74 -8.60
CA ALA A 670 3.61 -16.68 -9.24
C ALA A 670 3.71 -17.98 -8.42
N PRO A 671 3.89 -19.15 -9.06
CA PRO A 671 3.98 -20.42 -8.34
C PRO A 671 5.18 -20.42 -7.38
N ASP A 672 5.07 -21.20 -6.31
CA ASP A 672 6.13 -21.32 -5.28
C ASP A 672 7.35 -22.13 -5.77
N ARG A 673 7.18 -22.95 -6.80
CA ARG A 673 8.21 -23.81 -7.39
C ARG A 673 8.02 -23.96 -8.89
N MET A 674 9.11 -24.27 -9.60
CA MET A 674 9.00 -24.65 -11.01
C MET A 674 8.25 -25.98 -11.16
N PRO A 675 7.48 -26.19 -12.25
CA PRO A 675 6.68 -27.40 -12.44
C PRO A 675 7.54 -28.64 -12.60
N LEU A 676 8.73 -28.49 -13.20
CA LEU A 676 9.72 -29.55 -13.39
C LEU A 676 11.14 -29.02 -13.11
N PRO A 677 12.07 -29.85 -12.58
CA PRO A 677 13.42 -29.40 -12.22
C PRO A 677 14.27 -28.84 -13.37
N ARG A 678 13.97 -29.20 -14.63
CA ARG A 678 14.69 -28.75 -15.83
C ARG A 678 14.18 -27.42 -16.40
N ILE A 679 13.01 -26.97 -15.94
CA ILE A 679 12.40 -25.71 -16.38
C ILE A 679 12.92 -24.60 -15.49
N ASN A 680 13.49 -23.56 -16.09
CA ASN A 680 14.02 -22.40 -15.38
C ASN A 680 13.22 -21.11 -15.66
N GLU A 681 12.29 -21.15 -16.61
CA GLU A 681 11.36 -20.06 -16.92
C GLU A 681 9.98 -20.59 -17.33
N LEU A 682 8.93 -19.86 -16.99
CA LEU A 682 7.54 -20.12 -17.39
C LEU A 682 6.97 -18.91 -18.11
N SER A 683 6.28 -19.13 -19.23
CA SER A 683 5.46 -18.10 -19.87
C SER A 683 4.03 -18.19 -19.36
N VAL A 684 3.48 -17.04 -18.94
CA VAL A 684 2.11 -16.91 -18.45
C VAL A 684 1.37 -15.92 -19.32
N ASP A 685 0.25 -16.38 -19.85
CA ASP A 685 -0.65 -15.59 -20.70
C ASP A 685 -1.96 -15.39 -19.94
N ILE A 686 -2.35 -14.14 -19.73
CA ILE A 686 -3.58 -13.78 -19.01
C ILE A 686 -4.52 -13.02 -19.93
N VAL A 687 -5.80 -13.36 -19.89
CA VAL A 687 -6.88 -12.63 -20.54
C VAL A 687 -7.91 -12.17 -19.51
N VAL A 688 -8.60 -11.08 -19.84
CA VAL A 688 -9.78 -10.61 -19.10
C VAL A 688 -10.97 -10.53 -20.05
N SER A 689 -12.11 -11.03 -19.60
CA SER A 689 -13.39 -10.92 -20.28
C SER A 689 -14.29 -9.95 -19.54
N VAL A 690 -15.01 -9.11 -20.27
CA VAL A 690 -16.06 -8.23 -19.73
C VAL A 690 -17.41 -8.67 -20.27
N LYS A 691 -18.41 -8.67 -19.39
CA LYS A 691 -19.81 -8.90 -19.73
C LYS A 691 -20.68 -7.95 -18.91
N ASN A 692 -21.84 -7.61 -19.45
CA ASN A 692 -22.88 -6.91 -18.70
C ASN A 692 -23.61 -7.91 -17.79
N THR A 693 -24.05 -7.47 -16.62
CA THR A 693 -24.68 -8.34 -15.60
C THR A 693 -25.93 -7.70 -15.00
N GLY A 694 -26.92 -8.52 -14.65
CA GLY A 694 -28.14 -8.06 -13.99
C GLY A 694 -29.30 -7.85 -14.95
N VAL A 695 -30.04 -6.76 -14.77
CA VAL A 695 -31.33 -6.47 -15.44
C VAL A 695 -31.15 -5.67 -16.73
N GLN A 696 -29.96 -5.10 -16.95
CA GLN A 696 -29.51 -4.40 -18.15
C GLN A 696 -29.34 -5.33 -19.37
N LYS A 697 -29.15 -4.79 -20.59
CA LYS A 697 -29.17 -5.61 -21.81
C LYS A 697 -27.97 -6.56 -21.81
N ASN A 698 -28.18 -7.83 -22.14
CA ASN A 698 -27.07 -8.78 -22.25
C ASN A 698 -26.23 -8.49 -23.51
N ASP A 699 -25.06 -7.90 -23.32
CA ASP A 699 -24.08 -7.67 -24.39
C ASP A 699 -23.27 -8.91 -24.74
N VAL A 700 -22.71 -8.91 -25.96
CA VAL A 700 -21.67 -9.86 -26.35
C VAL A 700 -20.48 -9.71 -25.41
N THR A 701 -20.05 -10.84 -24.82
CA THR A 701 -18.84 -10.90 -24.01
C THR A 701 -17.61 -10.63 -24.86
N PHE A 702 -16.82 -9.61 -24.49
CA PHE A 702 -15.54 -9.33 -25.12
C PHE A 702 -14.39 -9.82 -24.27
N THR A 703 -13.41 -10.47 -24.89
CA THR A 703 -12.17 -10.93 -24.25
C THR A 703 -10.98 -10.12 -24.76
N SER A 704 -10.09 -9.69 -23.87
CA SER A 704 -8.87 -8.98 -24.24
C SER A 704 -7.96 -9.83 -25.14
N SER A 705 -7.03 -9.17 -25.83
CA SER A 705 -5.82 -9.88 -26.27
C SER A 705 -5.05 -10.38 -25.03
N PRO A 706 -4.37 -11.54 -25.10
CA PRO A 706 -3.56 -12.01 -23.99
C PRO A 706 -2.42 -11.06 -23.67
N ILE A 707 -2.13 -10.88 -22.39
CA ILE A 707 -0.88 -10.28 -21.92
C ILE A 707 0.07 -11.38 -21.48
N SER A 708 1.33 -11.30 -21.91
CA SER A 708 2.35 -12.31 -21.65
C SER A 708 3.44 -11.75 -20.75
N PHE A 709 3.80 -12.50 -19.70
CA PHE A 709 4.99 -12.24 -18.88
C PHE A 709 5.67 -13.56 -18.52
N LYS A 710 6.92 -13.47 -18.06
CA LYS A 710 7.74 -14.64 -17.72
C LYS A 710 8.03 -14.73 -16.24
N ILE A 711 8.05 -15.94 -15.70
CA ILE A 711 8.42 -16.24 -14.32
C ILE A 711 9.72 -17.02 -14.33
N PHE A 712 10.72 -16.55 -13.60
CA PHE A 712 12.08 -17.09 -13.60
C PHE A 712 12.43 -17.79 -12.29
N LYS A 713 13.36 -18.75 -12.39
CA LYS A 713 13.95 -19.41 -11.23
C LYS A 713 14.82 -18.40 -10.47
N PRO A 714 14.57 -18.13 -9.19
CA PRO A 714 15.38 -17.21 -8.40
C PRO A 714 16.59 -17.91 -7.78
N GLY A 715 17.63 -17.14 -7.51
CA GLY A 715 18.87 -17.62 -6.89
C GLY A 715 19.53 -16.59 -6.00
N VAL A 716 20.48 -17.03 -5.19
CA VAL A 716 21.23 -16.20 -4.25
C VAL A 716 22.71 -16.56 -4.30
N GLN A 717 23.56 -15.55 -4.45
CA GLN A 717 24.99 -15.70 -4.54
C GLN A 717 25.68 -14.85 -3.48
N LEU A 718 26.75 -15.40 -2.91
CA LEU A 718 27.64 -14.72 -1.99
C LEU A 718 28.93 -14.32 -2.69
N GLN A 719 29.37 -13.08 -2.47
CA GLN A 719 30.66 -12.58 -2.95
C GLN A 719 31.82 -13.24 -2.17
N TYR A 720 32.90 -13.56 -2.86
CA TYR A 720 34.15 -14.00 -2.21
C TYR A 720 34.89 -12.84 -1.54
N PRO A 721 35.65 -13.10 -0.46
CA PRO A 721 36.53 -12.10 0.12
C PRO A 721 37.49 -11.51 -0.92
N PRO A 722 37.83 -10.21 -0.78
CA PRO A 722 38.89 -9.61 -1.59
C PRO A 722 40.17 -10.42 -1.48
N LEU A 723 40.86 -10.64 -2.60
CA LEU A 723 42.12 -11.38 -2.63
C LEU A 723 43.17 -10.77 -1.70
N THR A 724 43.13 -9.46 -1.49
CA THR A 724 44.08 -8.73 -0.64
C THR A 724 43.75 -8.78 0.86
N TRP A 725 42.60 -9.28 1.26
CA TRP A 725 42.21 -9.31 2.67
C TRP A 725 42.84 -10.50 3.39
N LEU A 726 43.49 -10.22 4.52
CA LEU A 726 44.06 -11.22 5.40
C LEU A 726 43.34 -11.20 6.75
N PRO A 727 43.12 -12.35 7.39
CA PRO A 727 42.57 -12.43 8.73
C PRO A 727 43.63 -11.99 9.73
N GLU A 728 43.32 -10.94 10.48
CA GLU A 728 44.14 -10.35 11.54
C GLU A 728 43.26 -10.07 12.76
N ASP A 729 43.87 -10.09 13.94
CA ASP A 729 43.13 -9.78 15.17
C ASP A 729 42.42 -8.42 15.10
N GLY A 730 41.13 -8.43 15.40
CA GLY A 730 40.29 -7.25 15.44
C GLY A 730 39.92 -6.67 14.07
N ASN A 731 40.38 -7.27 12.97
CA ASN A 731 40.04 -6.82 11.63
C ASN A 731 38.77 -7.51 11.10
N SER A 732 38.34 -7.13 9.90
CA SER A 732 37.07 -7.61 9.35
C SER A 732 36.97 -7.49 7.84
N VAL A 733 36.12 -8.31 7.24
CA VAL A 733 35.74 -8.25 5.82
C VAL A 733 34.23 -8.11 5.67
N SER A 734 33.81 -7.27 4.74
CA SER A 734 32.40 -7.11 4.36
C SER A 734 32.12 -7.92 3.10
N LEU A 735 31.14 -8.82 3.16
CA LEU A 735 30.77 -9.71 2.06
C LEU A 735 29.33 -9.47 1.66
N LYS A 736 29.10 -9.30 0.36
CA LYS A 736 27.78 -9.01 -0.19
C LYS A 736 27.09 -10.29 -0.65
N SER A 737 25.86 -10.49 -0.22
CA SER A 737 24.92 -11.44 -0.82
C SER A 737 24.01 -10.72 -1.79
N SER A 738 23.86 -11.24 -3.01
CA SER A 738 23.01 -10.68 -4.07
C SER A 738 21.98 -11.70 -4.54
N LEU A 739 20.75 -11.26 -4.77
CA LEU A 739 19.73 -12.06 -5.45
C LEU A 739 19.98 -12.08 -6.97
N LEU A 740 19.59 -13.18 -7.61
CA LEU A 740 19.76 -13.46 -9.04
C LEU A 740 18.50 -14.10 -9.62
N TYR A 741 18.34 -14.04 -10.94
CA TYR A 741 17.33 -14.83 -11.66
C TYR A 741 17.97 -15.54 -12.86
N PHE A 742 17.44 -16.71 -13.23
CA PHE A 742 18.00 -17.52 -14.33
C PHE A 742 17.26 -17.26 -15.64
N GLU A 743 17.96 -16.81 -16.69
CA GLU A 743 17.39 -16.52 -18.01
C GLU A 743 18.39 -16.89 -19.11
N ASN A 744 17.93 -17.56 -20.17
CA ASN A 744 18.75 -17.96 -21.33
C ASN A 744 20.02 -18.75 -20.94
N GLY A 745 19.93 -19.65 -19.96
CA GLY A 745 21.05 -20.50 -19.55
C GLY A 745 22.06 -19.82 -18.61
N MET A 746 21.81 -18.58 -18.17
CA MET A 746 22.73 -17.84 -17.31
C MET A 746 22.00 -17.17 -16.14
N TRP A 747 22.70 -17.05 -15.02
CA TRP A 747 22.26 -16.23 -13.89
C TRP A 747 22.50 -14.75 -14.18
N LYS A 748 21.48 -13.94 -13.95
CA LYS A 748 21.49 -12.48 -14.14
C LYS A 748 21.21 -11.76 -12.80
N PRO A 749 21.68 -10.50 -12.64
CA PRO A 749 21.35 -9.69 -11.48
C PRO A 749 19.85 -9.60 -11.22
N ALA A 750 19.44 -9.51 -9.95
CA ALA A 750 18.03 -9.41 -9.56
C ALA A 750 17.22 -8.37 -10.36
N LEU A 751 15.99 -8.74 -10.72
CA LEU A 751 15.01 -7.82 -11.32
C LEU A 751 14.70 -6.66 -10.37
N ALA A 752 14.21 -5.54 -10.93
CA ALA A 752 14.00 -4.32 -10.17
C ALA A 752 13.05 -4.46 -8.96
N HIS A 753 12.12 -5.42 -9.00
CA HIS A 753 11.09 -5.64 -7.98
C HIS A 753 11.41 -6.81 -7.02
N MET A 754 12.52 -7.53 -7.22
CA MET A 754 12.94 -8.62 -6.34
C MET A 754 13.43 -8.08 -4.98
N SER A 755 13.02 -8.71 -3.89
CA SER A 755 13.61 -8.48 -2.57
C SER A 755 13.29 -9.64 -1.61
N ARG A 756 14.22 -10.01 -0.73
CA ARG A 756 14.07 -11.07 0.28
C ARG A 756 14.90 -10.77 1.52
N ILE A 757 14.59 -11.46 2.62
CA ILE A 757 15.52 -11.52 3.75
C ILE A 757 16.75 -12.34 3.35
N HIS A 758 17.94 -11.77 3.53
CA HIS A 758 19.20 -12.48 3.34
C HIS A 758 19.65 -13.08 4.66
N PHE A 759 19.94 -14.38 4.67
CA PHE A 759 20.51 -15.09 5.81
C PHE A 759 21.98 -15.41 5.56
N PHE A 760 22.77 -15.41 6.63
CA PHE A 760 24.21 -15.66 6.62
C PHE A 760 24.57 -16.63 7.73
N GLU A 761 25.50 -17.55 7.44
CA GLU A 761 25.95 -18.55 8.39
C GLU A 761 27.44 -18.85 8.28
N LEU A 762 28.14 -18.81 9.42
CA LEU A 762 29.53 -19.22 9.56
C LEU A 762 29.66 -20.72 9.86
N LEU A 763 30.44 -21.42 9.05
CA LEU A 763 30.67 -22.87 9.11
C LEU A 763 32.16 -23.20 9.24
N ASN A 764 32.48 -24.31 9.91
CA ASN A 764 33.85 -24.83 10.07
C ASN A 764 34.91 -23.76 10.42
N VAL A 765 34.56 -22.90 11.39
CA VAL A 765 35.44 -21.81 11.84
C VAL A 765 36.56 -22.37 12.72
N SER A 766 37.78 -21.92 12.46
CA SER A 766 38.99 -22.01 13.29
C SER A 766 38.73 -21.70 14.78
N LYS A 767 39.46 -22.39 15.66
CA LYS A 767 39.31 -22.30 17.13
C LYS A 767 40.67 -22.41 17.81
N GLU A 768 41.66 -21.82 17.19
CA GLU A 768 43.03 -21.84 17.61
C GLU A 768 43.08 -21.24 19.02
N LYS A 769 43.99 -21.73 19.84
CA LYS A 769 44.08 -21.23 21.20
C LYS A 769 44.72 -19.83 21.12
N GLY A 770 44.10 -18.78 21.67
CA GLY A 770 44.71 -17.44 21.66
C GLY A 770 44.59 -16.67 20.34
N ILE A 771 45.35 -15.59 20.21
CA ILE A 771 45.26 -14.60 19.12
C ILE A 771 46.48 -14.68 18.18
N CYS A 772 47.57 -15.31 18.60
CA CYS A 772 48.67 -15.74 17.74
C CYS A 772 49.43 -16.85 18.46
N LEU A 773 50.56 -17.31 17.92
CA LEU A 773 51.20 -18.55 18.40
C LEU A 773 51.75 -18.50 19.84
N ASN A 774 51.88 -17.30 20.40
CA ASN A 774 52.33 -17.08 21.78
C ASN A 774 51.64 -15.93 22.54
N ASP A 775 50.55 -15.36 22.02
CA ASP A 775 49.71 -14.42 22.77
C ASP A 775 48.23 -14.86 22.78
N PRO A 776 47.49 -14.66 23.89
CA PRO A 776 47.99 -14.27 25.20
C PRO A 776 48.69 -15.44 25.90
N LEU A 777 49.25 -15.17 27.08
CA LEU A 777 49.89 -16.18 27.94
C LEU A 777 49.08 -17.49 27.97
N PRO A 778 49.71 -18.68 28.05
CA PRO A 778 49.01 -19.95 27.87
C PRO A 778 47.86 -20.21 28.86
N ARG A 779 47.88 -19.56 30.04
CA ARG A 779 46.82 -19.60 31.06
C ARG A 779 45.63 -18.69 30.74
N ARG A 780 45.83 -17.68 29.90
CA ARG A 780 44.84 -16.71 29.44
C ARG A 780 44.32 -17.02 28.04
N ALA A 781 45.08 -17.77 27.24
CA ALA A 781 44.69 -18.13 25.89
C ALA A 781 43.48 -19.07 25.88
N ARG A 782 42.51 -18.72 25.03
CA ARG A 782 41.17 -19.33 24.97
C ARG A 782 40.98 -19.97 23.60
N GLN A 783 40.22 -21.05 23.55
CA GLN A 783 39.82 -21.72 22.30
C GLN A 783 38.40 -21.26 21.93
N CYS A 784 38.24 -19.98 21.64
CA CYS A 784 36.98 -19.47 21.11
C CYS A 784 37.04 -19.49 19.58
N ARG A 785 35.91 -19.44 18.89
CA ARG A 785 35.92 -19.23 17.44
C ARG A 785 36.66 -17.96 17.04
N ASP A 786 37.46 -18.08 15.99
CA ASP A 786 38.31 -17.00 15.50
C ASP A 786 37.60 -16.09 14.49
N LEU A 787 36.52 -16.58 13.86
CA LEU A 787 35.61 -15.77 13.04
C LEU A 787 34.25 -15.61 13.71
N LEU A 788 33.69 -14.40 13.65
CA LEU A 788 32.37 -14.12 14.20
C LEU A 788 31.59 -13.02 13.46
N LEU A 789 30.28 -13.07 13.58
CA LEU A 789 29.36 -12.03 13.13
C LEU A 789 29.05 -11.08 14.29
N LYS A 790 29.11 -9.76 14.06
CA LYS A 790 28.74 -8.73 15.04
C LYS A 790 27.39 -8.12 14.64
N LYS A 791 26.62 -7.68 15.64
CA LYS A 791 25.36 -6.96 15.37
C LYS A 791 25.68 -5.62 14.72
N GLU A 792 25.10 -5.36 13.55
CA GLU A 792 25.20 -4.06 12.87
C GLU A 792 23.84 -3.41 12.71
N GLY A 793 23.80 -2.12 12.35
CA GLY A 793 22.53 -1.37 12.28
C GLY A 793 21.50 -1.92 11.29
N HIS A 794 21.92 -2.68 10.30
CA HIS A 794 21.11 -3.21 9.20
C HIS A 794 20.92 -4.74 9.26
N THR A 795 21.64 -5.43 10.15
CA THR A 795 21.60 -6.88 10.32
C THR A 795 21.15 -7.28 11.73
N GLU A 796 20.49 -8.43 11.82
CA GLU A 796 20.15 -9.08 13.07
C GLU A 796 21.02 -10.32 13.22
N VAL A 797 21.75 -10.40 14.32
CA VAL A 797 22.53 -11.59 14.67
C VAL A 797 21.76 -12.44 15.66
N PHE A 798 21.75 -13.75 15.43
CA PHE A 798 21.02 -14.71 16.25
C PHE A 798 21.85 -15.98 16.45
N GLU A 799 21.40 -16.81 17.37
CA GLU A 799 22.09 -17.99 17.88
C GLU A 799 23.46 -17.70 18.53
N ARG A 800 23.51 -17.87 19.86
CA ARG A 800 24.77 -17.85 20.59
C ARG A 800 25.30 -19.28 20.62
N SER A 801 26.29 -19.58 19.79
CA SER A 801 26.97 -20.87 19.85
C SER A 801 27.54 -21.06 21.26
N LYS A 802 27.12 -22.13 21.96
CA LYS A 802 27.86 -22.61 23.14
C LYS A 802 29.14 -23.23 22.62
N ASP A 803 30.25 -22.48 22.61
CA ASP A 803 31.52 -23.10 22.31
C ASP A 803 31.85 -24.10 23.43
N PRO A 804 32.10 -25.38 23.13
CA PRO A 804 32.41 -26.40 24.13
C PRO A 804 33.83 -26.26 24.71
N GLY A 805 34.51 -25.12 24.48
CA GLY A 805 35.87 -24.90 24.92
C GLY A 805 36.01 -24.94 26.45
N PRO A 806 37.16 -25.40 26.97
CA PRO A 806 37.41 -25.59 28.41
C PRO A 806 37.37 -24.30 29.25
N PHE A 807 37.31 -23.12 28.60
CA PHE A 807 37.19 -21.82 29.25
C PHE A 807 35.97 -21.09 28.70
N ASN A 808 35.05 -20.71 29.59
CA ASN A 808 33.87 -19.92 29.29
C ASN A 808 34.23 -18.71 28.40
N CYS A 809 33.93 -18.77 27.10
CA CYS A 809 33.93 -17.64 26.17
C CYS A 809 32.88 -16.55 26.53
N ASN A 810 32.33 -16.62 27.75
CA ASN A 810 31.10 -15.98 28.24
C ASN A 810 31.07 -14.45 28.18
N ASN A 811 32.24 -13.79 28.14
CA ASN A 811 32.30 -12.33 28.13
C ASN A 811 32.22 -11.73 26.72
N LYS A 812 32.41 -12.52 25.65
CA LYS A 812 32.25 -12.08 24.26
C LYS A 812 30.96 -12.67 23.66
N LYS A 813 30.22 -11.88 22.87
CA LYS A 813 28.99 -12.34 22.19
C LYS A 813 29.40 -12.84 20.79
N TYR A 814 29.59 -14.14 20.65
CA TYR A 814 29.88 -14.79 19.37
C TYR A 814 28.57 -15.18 18.68
N TYR A 815 28.30 -14.58 17.53
CA TYR A 815 27.18 -14.95 16.68
C TYR A 815 27.70 -15.62 15.41
N VAL A 816 26.99 -16.65 15.00
CA VAL A 816 27.34 -17.48 13.84
C VAL A 816 26.28 -17.41 12.75
N HIS A 817 25.11 -16.84 13.08
CA HIS A 817 24.06 -16.51 12.12
C HIS A 817 23.75 -15.01 12.12
N ALA A 818 23.49 -14.49 10.94
CA ALA A 818 22.96 -13.15 10.75
C ALA A 818 21.86 -13.15 9.69
N ARG A 819 20.95 -12.18 9.75
CA ARG A 819 19.94 -11.93 8.71
C ARG A 819 19.73 -10.45 8.48
N SER A 820 19.32 -10.03 7.29
CA SER A 820 18.92 -8.64 7.04
C SER A 820 17.70 -8.25 7.88
N GLN A 821 17.57 -6.97 8.23
CA GLN A 821 16.37 -6.46 8.94
C GLN A 821 15.18 -6.27 8.00
N LYS A 822 15.42 -5.87 6.75
CA LYS A 822 14.37 -5.64 5.75
C LYS A 822 14.62 -6.51 4.51
N PRO A 823 13.59 -6.82 3.72
CA PRO A 823 13.77 -7.46 2.43
C PRO A 823 14.60 -6.55 1.52
N ALA A 824 15.62 -7.10 0.88
CA ALA A 824 16.52 -6.35 0.00
C ALA A 824 16.88 -7.18 -1.24
N LYS A 825 17.43 -6.51 -2.26
CA LYS A 825 18.05 -7.16 -3.44
C LYS A 825 19.45 -7.68 -3.14
N GLU A 826 20.15 -6.94 -2.29
CA GLU A 826 21.50 -7.20 -1.87
C GLU A 826 21.62 -6.83 -0.40
N GLU A 827 22.42 -7.60 0.34
CA GLU A 827 22.73 -7.34 1.74
C GLU A 827 24.22 -7.58 1.98
N THR A 828 24.83 -6.76 2.82
CA THR A 828 26.23 -6.95 3.24
C THR A 828 26.29 -7.47 4.66
N VAL A 829 27.18 -8.44 4.92
CA VAL A 829 27.49 -8.89 6.27
C VAL A 829 28.97 -8.66 6.56
N LYS A 830 29.28 -8.22 7.78
CA LYS A 830 30.65 -8.07 8.27
C LYS A 830 31.09 -9.29 9.07
N VAL A 831 32.10 -9.98 8.56
CA VAL A 831 32.79 -11.08 9.26
C VAL A 831 34.01 -10.51 9.95
N ASN A 832 34.11 -10.72 11.25
CA ASN A 832 35.21 -10.21 12.08
C ASN A 832 36.15 -11.34 12.41
N SER A 833 37.45 -11.07 12.34
CA SER A 833 38.51 -11.95 12.78
C SER A 833 38.98 -11.52 14.17
N GLU A 834 39.18 -12.48 15.06
CA GLU A 834 39.72 -12.28 16.42
C GLU A 834 41.03 -13.06 16.60
N ASP A 835 41.63 -13.51 15.50
CA ASP A 835 42.87 -14.27 15.47
C ASP A 835 43.60 -14.02 14.15
N PHE A 836 44.92 -13.95 14.19
CA PHE A 836 45.68 -13.98 12.94
C PHE A 836 45.52 -15.35 12.30
N GLY A 837 45.39 -15.41 10.97
CA GLY A 837 45.30 -16.70 10.26
C GLY A 837 43.97 -17.46 10.44
N SER A 838 42.95 -16.82 11.03
CA SER A 838 41.62 -17.42 11.19
C SER A 838 41.03 -17.83 9.84
N TYR A 839 40.52 -19.06 9.74
CA TYR A 839 39.84 -19.59 8.57
C TYR A 839 38.42 -20.12 8.86
N GLY A 840 37.60 -20.26 7.82
CA GLY A 840 36.29 -20.89 7.87
C GLY A 840 35.51 -20.71 6.57
N PHE A 841 34.20 -20.98 6.59
CA PHE A 841 33.30 -20.72 5.47
C PHE A 841 32.17 -19.79 5.88
N LEU A 842 31.70 -18.98 4.93
CA LEU A 842 30.45 -18.24 5.03
C LEU A 842 29.53 -18.69 3.89
N ARG A 843 28.25 -18.92 4.17
CA ARG A 843 27.21 -19.11 3.15
C ARG A 843 26.09 -18.10 3.30
N SER A 844 25.35 -17.87 2.23
CA SER A 844 24.12 -17.07 2.29
C SER A 844 22.92 -17.74 1.60
N PHE A 845 21.71 -17.44 2.07
CA PHE A 845 20.49 -18.00 1.50
C PHE A 845 19.28 -17.05 1.66
N ALA A 846 18.22 -17.29 0.88
CA ALA A 846 16.96 -16.54 0.90
C ALA A 846 15.79 -17.51 0.60
N ASN A 847 14.75 -17.58 1.45
CA ASN A 847 13.71 -18.62 1.35
C ASN A 847 12.28 -18.07 1.30
N ILE A 848 11.39 -18.77 0.57
CA ILE A 848 9.91 -18.69 0.56
C ILE A 848 9.39 -20.08 1.02
N ASN A 849 8.16 -20.21 1.56
CA ASN A 849 7.33 -21.40 1.90
C ASN A 849 7.93 -22.82 2.22
N GLN A 850 7.49 -23.60 3.24
CA GLN A 850 6.32 -23.53 4.17
C GLN A 850 6.66 -24.08 5.59
N GLY A 851 5.96 -23.56 6.61
CA GLY A 851 5.52 -24.36 7.77
C GLY A 851 6.53 -24.83 8.83
N GLY A 852 6.82 -23.96 9.82
CA GLY A 852 7.15 -24.39 11.18
C GLY A 852 8.63 -24.48 11.55
N LYS A 853 8.97 -23.76 12.63
CA LYS A 853 10.17 -23.76 13.50
C LYS A 853 11.36 -24.65 13.11
N ASP A 854 12.50 -23.98 13.09
CA ASP A 854 13.87 -24.49 13.03
C ASP A 854 14.36 -24.86 11.62
N SER A 855 15.19 -24.00 11.06
CA SER A 855 16.05 -24.31 9.92
C SER A 855 17.15 -25.31 10.34
N ILE A 856 16.80 -26.56 10.67
CA ILE A 856 17.72 -27.70 10.69
C ILE A 856 16.97 -28.96 10.21
N LYS A 857 17.27 -29.36 8.96
CA LYS A 857 16.84 -30.56 8.19
C LYS A 857 15.48 -30.47 7.46
N GLY A 858 15.56 -30.40 6.13
CA GLY A 858 14.68 -31.26 5.31
C GLY A 858 14.10 -30.70 4.02
N GLU A 859 13.94 -29.39 3.84
CA GLU A 859 13.20 -28.86 2.68
C GLU A 859 13.92 -27.67 2.01
N THR A 860 13.78 -27.61 0.69
CA THR A 860 14.41 -26.67 -0.27
C THR A 860 14.66 -25.25 0.23
N PRO A 861 15.74 -24.58 -0.20
CA PRO A 861 15.69 -23.14 -0.35
C PRO A 861 14.86 -22.77 -1.60
N VAL A 862 13.98 -21.77 -1.49
CA VAL A 862 13.20 -21.30 -2.65
C VAL A 862 14.03 -20.42 -3.59
N TYR A 863 15.12 -19.82 -3.12
CA TYR A 863 16.16 -19.27 -3.99
C TYR A 863 17.31 -20.27 -4.05
N GLU A 864 17.66 -20.70 -5.26
CA GLU A 864 18.76 -21.64 -5.44
C GLU A 864 20.08 -20.99 -5.03
N PRO A 865 20.91 -21.63 -4.18
CA PRO A 865 22.25 -21.17 -3.93
C PRO A 865 23.06 -21.25 -5.23
N VAL A 866 23.61 -20.12 -5.66
CA VAL A 866 24.35 -20.02 -6.92
C VAL A 866 25.85 -19.99 -6.61
N PRO A 867 26.55 -21.14 -6.70
CA PRO A 867 27.99 -21.15 -6.48
C PRO A 867 28.71 -20.36 -7.57
N ILE A 868 29.82 -19.72 -7.20
CA ILE A 868 30.68 -19.07 -8.21
C ILE A 868 31.45 -20.17 -8.96
N PRO A 869 31.36 -20.21 -10.30
CA PRO A 869 32.10 -21.18 -11.12
C PRO A 869 33.61 -21.10 -10.88
N ALA A 870 34.30 -22.25 -10.88
CA ALA A 870 35.74 -22.32 -10.60
C ALA A 870 36.58 -21.45 -11.56
N ASN A 871 36.19 -21.36 -12.84
CA ASN A 871 36.86 -20.52 -13.84
C ASN A 871 36.73 -19.00 -13.59
N LYS A 872 35.77 -18.57 -12.76
CA LYS A 872 35.59 -17.15 -12.38
C LYS A 872 36.39 -16.77 -11.13
N LEU A 873 36.97 -17.74 -10.44
CA LEU A 873 37.80 -17.54 -9.25
C LEU A 873 39.07 -18.38 -9.34
N PRO A 874 39.99 -18.04 -10.26
CA PRO A 874 41.26 -18.73 -10.34
C PRO A 874 42.08 -18.46 -9.07
N HIS A 875 42.78 -19.50 -8.62
CA HIS A 875 43.86 -19.33 -7.65
C HIS A 875 45.01 -18.53 -8.30
N PRO A 876 45.66 -17.57 -7.62
CA PRO A 876 46.73 -16.74 -8.20
C PRO A 876 47.91 -17.52 -8.79
N LEU A 877 48.26 -18.65 -8.17
CA LEU A 877 49.29 -19.59 -8.64
C LEU A 877 48.77 -20.72 -9.56
N GLY A 878 47.54 -20.61 -10.08
CA GLY A 878 46.99 -21.60 -11.03
C GLY A 878 46.56 -22.94 -10.41
N ARG A 879 46.48 -23.04 -9.08
CA ARG A 879 45.95 -24.22 -8.38
C ARG A 879 44.44 -24.39 -8.64
N ALA A 880 44.00 -25.64 -8.69
CA ALA A 880 42.59 -25.96 -8.88
C ALA A 880 41.80 -25.78 -7.59
N LYS A 881 40.53 -25.36 -7.71
CA LYS A 881 39.60 -25.29 -6.57
C LYS A 881 39.35 -26.70 -6.01
N LYS A 882 39.51 -26.87 -4.69
CA LYS A 882 39.38 -28.19 -4.06
C LYS A 882 37.94 -28.69 -4.01
N THR A 883 37.03 -27.90 -3.44
CA THR A 883 35.64 -28.30 -3.28
C THR A 883 34.69 -27.26 -3.88
N ILE A 884 33.83 -27.67 -4.80
CA ILE A 884 32.69 -26.86 -5.27
C ILE A 884 31.49 -27.17 -4.38
N TYR A 885 31.18 -26.25 -3.47
CA TYR A 885 30.01 -26.37 -2.62
C TYR A 885 28.74 -25.92 -3.36
N SER A 886 27.72 -26.78 -3.38
CA SER A 886 26.43 -26.48 -4.01
C SER A 886 25.60 -25.46 -3.24
N ASP A 887 25.92 -25.17 -1.98
CA ASP A 887 25.19 -24.23 -1.12
C ASP A 887 25.76 -22.81 -1.11
N ASN A 888 26.47 -22.44 -2.19
CA ASN A 888 27.13 -21.15 -2.42
C ASN A 888 28.19 -20.70 -1.40
N ARG A 889 28.56 -21.54 -0.42
CA ARG A 889 29.54 -21.13 0.60
C ARG A 889 30.87 -20.74 -0.02
N VAL A 890 31.50 -19.74 0.59
CA VAL A 890 32.81 -19.20 0.23
C VAL A 890 33.77 -19.37 1.40
N THR A 891 35.06 -19.52 1.12
CA THR A 891 36.10 -19.52 2.15
C THR A 891 36.34 -18.12 2.69
N ILE A 892 36.67 -18.02 3.97
CA ILE A 892 37.16 -16.80 4.63
C ILE A 892 38.45 -17.19 5.35
N PRO A 893 39.63 -16.63 4.98
CA PRO A 893 39.87 -15.70 3.87
C PRO A 893 39.63 -16.36 2.51
N ARG A 894 39.88 -15.62 1.42
CA ARG A 894 39.89 -16.23 0.08
C ARG A 894 40.99 -17.29 0.02
N ASP A 895 40.54 -18.54 -0.05
CA ASP A 895 41.35 -19.75 -0.06
C ASP A 895 40.65 -20.75 -1.01
N VAL A 896 41.15 -20.84 -2.25
CA VAL A 896 40.51 -21.60 -3.33
C VAL A 896 40.87 -23.09 -3.25
N ASP A 897 42.09 -23.41 -2.82
CA ASP A 897 42.56 -24.79 -2.70
C ASP A 897 42.33 -25.40 -1.30
N GLU A 898 41.69 -24.64 -0.41
CA GLU A 898 41.26 -25.05 0.93
C GLU A 898 42.42 -25.60 1.76
N ASN A 899 43.53 -24.86 1.74
CA ASN A 899 44.75 -25.13 2.49
C ASN A 899 44.85 -24.32 3.80
N HIS A 900 43.83 -23.52 4.12
CA HIS A 900 43.69 -22.60 5.27
C HIS A 900 44.62 -21.38 5.25
N ILE A 901 45.36 -21.16 4.17
CA ILE A 901 46.20 -19.98 3.94
C ILE A 901 45.51 -19.11 2.87
N ALA A 902 45.60 -17.79 3.00
CA ALA A 902 45.03 -16.92 1.99
C ALA A 902 45.78 -17.09 0.65
N ASP A 903 45.03 -17.25 -0.44
CA ASP A 903 45.52 -17.44 -1.83
C ASP A 903 46.57 -16.40 -2.27
N ASN A 904 46.50 -15.19 -1.70
CA ASN A 904 47.36 -14.06 -2.03
C ASN A 904 48.71 -14.08 -1.30
N GLY A 905 48.90 -15.08 -0.45
CA GLY A 905 49.99 -15.19 0.51
C GLY A 905 49.97 -14.06 1.53
N TRP A 906 51.11 -13.75 2.12
CA TRP A 906 51.24 -12.69 3.12
C TRP A 906 52.51 -11.87 2.92
N THR A 907 52.74 -10.90 3.80
CA THR A 907 53.94 -10.08 3.81
C THR A 907 54.59 -10.19 5.19
N THR A 908 55.91 -10.39 5.21
CA THR A 908 56.69 -10.49 6.46
C THR A 908 57.19 -9.14 6.93
N LEU A 909 57.75 -9.12 8.15
CA LEU A 909 58.47 -7.96 8.68
C LEU A 909 59.64 -7.59 7.74
N GLY A 910 59.62 -6.38 7.19
CA GLY A 910 60.56 -5.92 6.16
C GLY A 910 60.01 -5.89 4.73
N GLY A 911 58.74 -6.28 4.53
CA GLY A 911 58.03 -6.09 3.26
C GLY A 911 58.19 -7.20 2.23
N ALA A 912 58.84 -8.32 2.60
CA ALA A 912 58.98 -9.46 1.70
C ALA A 912 57.63 -10.16 1.51
N ARG A 913 57.21 -10.32 0.25
CA ARG A 913 55.97 -11.00 -0.12
C ARG A 913 56.21 -12.51 -0.17
N ILE A 914 55.44 -13.27 0.60
CA ILE A 914 55.46 -14.73 0.59
C ILE A 914 54.25 -15.23 -0.21
N PRO A 915 54.45 -16.01 -1.28
CA PRO A 915 53.34 -16.62 -1.99
C PRO A 915 52.71 -17.73 -1.13
N ASP A 916 51.42 -17.96 -1.32
CA ASP A 916 50.69 -19.03 -0.64
C ASP A 916 51.31 -20.43 -0.94
N PRO A 917 51.77 -21.20 0.07
CA PRO A 917 52.38 -22.51 -0.13
C PRO A 917 51.34 -23.63 -0.35
N GLN A 918 51.70 -24.64 -1.16
CA GLN A 918 50.80 -25.76 -1.49
C GLN A 918 50.36 -26.60 -0.30
N ASN A 919 51.24 -26.79 0.70
CA ASN A 919 50.98 -27.64 1.86
C ASN A 919 51.18 -26.82 3.15
N PRO A 920 50.12 -26.61 3.95
CA PRO A 920 50.19 -25.81 5.18
C PRO A 920 51.00 -26.49 6.30
N LYS A 921 51.26 -27.80 6.20
CA LYS A 921 51.88 -28.62 7.25
C LYS A 921 53.39 -28.80 7.10
N VAL A 922 53.98 -28.23 6.06
CA VAL A 922 55.40 -28.44 5.77
C VAL A 922 56.25 -27.46 6.57
N ASP A 923 57.40 -27.95 7.04
CA ASP A 923 58.48 -27.24 7.75
C ASP A 923 59.78 -27.54 6.99
N ASN A 924 60.00 -26.85 5.87
CA ASN A 924 61.05 -27.17 4.88
C ASN A 924 62.00 -26.00 4.58
N ASP A 925 61.92 -24.91 5.35
CA ASP A 925 62.85 -23.79 5.29
C ASP A 925 64.28 -24.31 5.34
N ASN A 926 65.00 -24.01 4.26
CA ASN A 926 66.28 -24.59 3.93
C ASN A 926 67.36 -23.52 3.69
N GLN A 927 67.01 -22.23 3.77
CA GLN A 927 67.97 -21.15 3.66
C GLN A 927 68.79 -21.07 4.96
N LEU A 928 70.11 -20.98 4.77
CA LEU A 928 71.16 -21.61 5.57
C LEU A 928 71.04 -23.15 5.59
N PRO A 929 71.62 -23.84 4.59
CA PRO A 929 71.67 -25.29 4.59
C PRO A 929 72.48 -25.78 5.80
N GLY A 930 71.77 -26.23 6.83
CA GLY A 930 72.31 -26.73 8.10
C GLY A 930 72.89 -28.14 7.97
N ASP A 931 72.77 -28.94 9.04
CA ASP A 931 73.34 -30.28 9.14
C ASP A 931 72.57 -31.37 8.37
N GLY A 932 71.80 -30.97 7.36
CA GLY A 932 70.93 -31.83 6.56
C GLY A 932 69.49 -31.89 7.05
N PHE A 933 69.14 -31.18 8.13
CA PHE A 933 67.76 -31.04 8.60
C PHE A 933 67.17 -29.71 8.08
N ASN A 934 66.13 -29.84 7.25
CA ASN A 934 65.29 -28.71 6.87
C ASN A 934 64.36 -28.35 8.03
N GLY A 935 63.82 -27.15 7.98
CA GLY A 935 62.86 -26.69 8.97
C GLY A 935 63.49 -26.07 10.22
N ASP A 936 62.67 -25.33 10.95
CA ASP A 936 62.97 -24.73 12.23
C ASP A 936 61.94 -25.13 13.30
N GLY A 937 61.04 -26.04 12.97
CA GLY A 937 59.99 -26.55 13.86
C GLY A 937 58.67 -25.81 13.71
N LEU A 938 58.54 -24.92 12.72
CA LEU A 938 57.34 -24.16 12.42
C LEU A 938 56.73 -24.63 11.09
N SER A 939 55.42 -24.85 11.04
CA SER A 939 54.75 -25.16 9.79
C SER A 939 54.46 -23.90 8.98
N ASN A 940 54.31 -24.04 7.66
CA ASN A 940 53.85 -22.96 6.77
C ASN A 940 52.60 -22.23 7.29
N TYR A 941 51.65 -22.96 7.91
CA TYR A 941 50.47 -22.35 8.53
C TYR A 941 50.80 -21.56 9.79
N GLU A 942 51.73 -22.04 10.62
CA GLU A 942 52.20 -21.31 11.80
C GLU A 942 52.91 -20.03 11.42
N GLU A 943 53.79 -20.07 10.42
CA GLU A 943 54.49 -18.90 9.91
C GLU A 943 53.56 -17.88 9.26
N TYR A 944 52.55 -18.38 8.52
CA TYR A 944 51.43 -17.57 8.06
C TYR A 944 50.71 -16.95 9.25
N ARG A 945 50.30 -17.71 10.27
CA ARG A 945 49.57 -17.22 11.45
C ARG A 945 50.37 -16.17 12.22
N GLY A 946 51.68 -16.37 12.33
CA GLY A 946 52.63 -15.47 12.95
C GLY A 946 52.67 -15.54 14.48
N PHE A 947 53.58 -14.74 15.03
CA PHE A 947 54.01 -14.74 16.42
C PHE A 947 53.92 -13.33 17.00
N TYR A 948 53.63 -13.24 18.29
CA TYR A 948 53.87 -12.04 19.08
C TYR A 948 55.33 -12.03 19.52
N VAL A 949 56.05 -11.00 19.14
CA VAL A 949 57.48 -10.89 19.42
C VAL A 949 57.72 -9.50 19.98
N SER A 950 58.23 -9.43 21.20
CA SER A 950 58.51 -8.17 21.89
C SER A 950 57.31 -7.20 21.91
N GLY A 951 56.09 -7.72 22.06
CA GLY A 951 54.89 -6.89 22.13
C GLY A 951 54.25 -6.55 20.77
N SER A 952 54.62 -7.20 19.67
CA SER A 952 54.05 -6.94 18.34
C SER A 952 53.90 -8.21 17.52
N HIS A 953 52.82 -8.30 16.74
CA HIS A 953 52.61 -9.43 15.81
C HIS A 953 53.56 -9.34 14.61
N LEU A 954 54.12 -10.48 14.20
CA LEU A 954 54.84 -10.65 12.95
C LEU A 954 54.53 -12.00 12.31
N ARG A 955 54.44 -12.03 10.97
CA ARG A 955 54.45 -13.27 10.17
C ARG A 955 55.86 -13.53 9.65
N THR A 956 56.30 -14.78 9.67
CA THR A 956 57.65 -15.19 9.27
C THR A 956 57.70 -15.66 7.81
N ASN A 957 58.88 -16.06 7.33
CA ASN A 957 59.11 -16.43 5.93
C ASN A 957 59.46 -17.91 5.83
N ILE A 958 58.59 -18.67 5.17
CA ILE A 958 58.70 -20.13 4.95
C ILE A 958 59.96 -20.65 4.26
N ASN A 959 60.83 -19.76 3.80
CA ASN A 959 62.11 -20.15 3.21
C ASN A 959 63.27 -19.99 4.21
N ASN A 960 63.07 -19.22 5.28
CA ASN A 960 64.07 -18.83 6.25
C ASN A 960 63.84 -19.56 7.57
N LYS A 961 64.93 -19.83 8.27
CA LYS A 961 64.88 -20.34 9.63
C LYS A 961 64.69 -19.20 10.61
N ASP A 962 63.79 -19.35 11.56
CA ASP A 962 63.54 -18.43 12.66
C ASP A 962 64.03 -19.01 14.00
N LEU A 963 64.55 -18.14 14.86
CA LEU A 963 65.06 -18.50 16.18
C LEU A 963 64.59 -17.46 17.19
N PHE A 964 63.94 -17.92 18.24
CA PHE A 964 63.39 -17.04 19.26
C PHE A 964 64.30 -17.04 20.48
N VAL A 965 64.62 -15.86 21.02
CA VAL A 965 65.55 -15.68 22.15
C VAL A 965 64.91 -14.77 23.19
N HIS A 966 64.71 -15.30 24.39
CA HIS A 966 64.41 -14.50 25.56
C HIS A 966 65.70 -13.96 26.18
N ASN A 967 65.94 -12.67 26.00
CA ASN A 967 67.13 -11.95 26.43
C ASN A 967 66.89 -11.20 27.75
N SER A 968 66.88 -11.93 28.87
CA SER A 968 66.42 -11.40 30.17
C SER A 968 67.22 -10.23 30.74
N ASP A 969 68.50 -10.13 30.40
CA ASP A 969 69.41 -9.10 30.93
C ASP A 969 69.85 -8.08 29.86
N GLY A 970 69.22 -8.07 28.68
CA GLY A 970 69.53 -7.11 27.61
C GLY A 970 70.95 -7.23 27.05
N ALA A 971 71.46 -8.46 26.91
CA ALA A 971 72.75 -8.70 26.28
C ALA A 971 72.71 -8.28 24.80
N ASN A 972 73.79 -7.71 24.29
CA ASN A 972 73.83 -7.28 22.89
C ASN A 972 73.99 -8.49 21.95
N LEU A 973 72.99 -8.72 21.10
CA LEU A 973 72.93 -9.87 20.19
C LEU A 973 73.53 -9.60 18.80
N ILE A 974 74.02 -8.39 18.50
CA ILE A 974 74.51 -8.01 17.16
C ILE A 974 75.58 -8.99 16.67
N THR A 975 76.50 -9.36 17.57
CA THR A 975 77.58 -10.30 17.30
C THR A 975 77.04 -11.69 16.98
N PHE A 976 76.00 -12.17 17.68
CA PHE A 976 75.34 -13.44 17.39
C PHE A 976 74.58 -13.42 16.06
N GLN A 977 73.79 -12.36 15.83
CA GLN A 977 73.04 -12.17 14.58
C GLN A 977 73.97 -12.12 13.36
N SER A 978 75.14 -11.47 13.49
CA SER A 978 76.13 -11.39 12.40
C SER A 978 76.71 -12.74 11.99
N VAL A 979 76.75 -13.70 12.93
CA VAL A 979 77.27 -15.06 12.73
C VAL A 979 76.24 -15.98 12.07
N LEU A 980 74.97 -15.61 12.17
CA LEU A 980 73.86 -16.30 11.53
C LEU A 980 73.58 -15.79 10.11
N LEU A 981 74.51 -15.07 9.49
CA LEU A 981 74.41 -14.58 8.11
C LEU A 981 75.53 -15.21 7.27
N SER A 982 75.17 -16.00 6.25
CA SER A 982 76.14 -16.54 5.31
C SER A 982 76.66 -15.47 4.35
N PRO A 983 77.84 -15.68 3.72
CA PRO A 983 78.33 -14.81 2.66
C PRO A 983 77.39 -14.72 1.45
N ALA A 984 76.53 -15.72 1.25
CA ALA A 984 75.52 -15.75 0.20
C ALA A 984 74.25 -14.95 0.55
N GLY A 985 74.18 -14.35 1.75
CA GLY A 985 73.04 -13.56 2.21
C GLY A 985 71.92 -14.37 2.86
N GLU A 986 72.09 -15.68 3.02
CA GLU A 986 71.15 -16.54 3.74
C GLU A 986 71.32 -16.35 5.25
N ARG A 987 70.25 -16.41 6.03
CA ARG A 987 70.36 -16.20 7.48
C ARG A 987 69.34 -16.94 8.33
N VAL A 988 69.68 -17.14 9.60
CA VAL A 988 68.68 -17.44 10.64
C VAL A 988 68.21 -16.11 11.21
N TYR A 989 66.89 -15.90 11.23
CA TYR A 989 66.26 -14.70 11.75
C TYR A 989 66.08 -14.85 13.25
N VAL A 990 66.70 -13.94 14.02
CA VAL A 990 66.62 -13.97 15.49
C VAL A 990 65.53 -13.00 15.95
N HIS A 991 64.54 -13.54 16.66
CA HIS A 991 63.42 -12.81 17.24
C HIS A 991 63.59 -12.73 18.75
N GLU A 992 63.71 -11.51 19.29
CA GLU A 992 63.76 -11.33 20.74
C GLU A 992 62.35 -11.39 21.32
N ILE A 993 62.13 -12.22 22.35
CA ILE A 993 60.83 -12.42 22.98
C ILE A 993 60.86 -12.14 24.48
N TYR A 994 59.72 -11.76 25.05
CA TYR A 994 59.54 -11.63 26.49
C TYR A 994 59.41 -13.00 27.18
N GLU A 995 59.59 -13.05 28.50
CA GLU A 995 59.51 -14.30 29.29
C GLU A 995 58.11 -14.92 29.16
N GLU A 996 57.12 -14.04 29.08
CA GLU A 996 55.72 -14.37 29.04
C GLU A 996 55.23 -14.81 27.63
N GLU A 997 55.98 -14.54 26.57
CA GLU A 997 55.69 -14.93 25.18
C GLU A 997 56.06 -16.41 24.88
N TYR A 998 56.19 -17.24 25.90
CA TYR A 998 56.29 -18.70 25.82
C TYR A 998 55.76 -19.36 27.09
N ILE A 999 55.66 -20.71 27.13
CA ILE A 999 54.92 -21.36 28.22
C ILE A 999 55.50 -21.13 29.64
N SER A 1000 56.82 -21.28 29.79
CA SER A 1000 57.58 -21.08 31.04
C SER A 1000 59.07 -21.30 30.78
N ASN A 1001 59.96 -20.85 31.66
CA ASN A 1001 61.41 -21.12 31.58
C ASN A 1001 61.75 -22.61 31.44
N ALA A 1002 60.91 -23.52 31.95
CA ALA A 1002 61.13 -24.97 31.82
C ALA A 1002 60.73 -25.52 30.45
N ARG A 1003 59.64 -25.00 29.85
CA ARG A 1003 59.09 -25.52 28.59
C ARG A 1003 59.55 -24.74 27.37
N ARG A 1004 59.64 -23.40 27.45
CA ARG A 1004 60.11 -22.48 26.40
C ARG A 1004 59.39 -22.60 25.05
N GLU A 1005 58.25 -23.28 25.00
CA GLU A 1005 57.48 -23.48 23.77
C GLU A 1005 56.86 -22.16 23.31
N ILE A 1006 57.17 -21.75 22.08
CA ILE A 1006 56.75 -20.46 21.49
C ILE A 1006 55.53 -20.55 20.59
N ASN A 1007 55.12 -21.77 20.24
CA ASN A 1007 53.94 -22.06 19.41
C ASN A 1007 52.87 -22.79 20.22
N PHE A 1008 52.72 -22.43 21.50
CA PHE A 1008 51.81 -23.12 22.42
C PHE A 1008 50.32 -22.99 22.07
N ASN A 1009 50.02 -22.14 21.09
CA ASN A 1009 48.71 -21.85 20.53
C ASN A 1009 48.51 -22.44 19.12
N CYS A 1010 49.41 -23.32 18.66
CA CYS A 1010 49.33 -23.92 17.33
C CYS A 1010 48.15 -24.88 17.15
N ASN A 1011 47.83 -25.15 15.88
CA ASN A 1011 46.87 -26.17 15.47
C ASN A 1011 47.64 -27.47 15.13
N PRO A 1012 47.53 -28.54 15.95
CA PRO A 1012 48.26 -29.78 15.72
C PRO A 1012 47.89 -30.48 14.40
N ASP A 1013 46.67 -30.27 13.89
CA ASP A 1013 46.22 -30.89 12.63
C ASP A 1013 46.89 -30.24 11.41
N LEU A 1014 47.39 -29.00 11.56
CA LEU A 1014 48.12 -28.23 10.54
C LEU A 1014 49.63 -28.17 10.85
N HIS A 1015 50.08 -28.95 11.82
CA HIS A 1015 51.49 -29.17 12.14
C HIS A 1015 51.95 -30.51 11.54
N PRO A 1016 53.22 -30.64 11.11
CA PRO A 1016 53.72 -31.90 10.57
C PRO A 1016 53.59 -33.06 11.58
N ASP A 1017 52.88 -34.10 11.14
CA ASP A 1017 52.66 -35.36 11.84
C ASP A 1017 53.94 -36.21 11.86
N GLY A 1018 54.60 -36.25 13.02
CA GLY A 1018 55.07 -37.51 13.65
C GLY A 1018 56.06 -38.44 12.93
N THR A 1019 56.55 -38.18 11.72
CA THR A 1019 57.47 -39.11 11.03
C THR A 1019 58.91 -39.11 11.58
N ASN A 1020 59.20 -38.25 12.57
CA ASN A 1020 60.40 -38.36 13.42
C ASN A 1020 60.04 -38.47 14.93
N ALA A 1021 58.86 -38.98 15.27
CA ALA A 1021 58.42 -39.20 16.65
C ALA A 1021 58.99 -40.51 17.23
N GLY A 1022 60.27 -40.47 17.59
CA GLY A 1022 60.91 -41.49 18.43
C GLY A 1022 60.77 -41.20 19.95
N ALA A 1023 59.60 -40.77 20.42
CA ALA A 1023 59.16 -40.82 21.82
C ALA A 1023 57.74 -40.24 21.93
N ALA A 1024 56.92 -40.82 22.80
CA ALA A 1024 55.50 -40.54 22.95
C ALA A 1024 55.11 -39.04 23.07
N GLY A 1025 54.21 -38.59 22.20
CA GLY A 1025 53.05 -37.77 22.60
C GLY A 1025 53.15 -36.25 22.57
N THR A 1026 54.21 -35.62 22.08
CA THR A 1026 54.28 -34.16 21.93
C THR A 1026 54.73 -33.76 20.53
N ALA A 1027 53.96 -32.91 19.85
CA ALA A 1027 54.33 -32.30 18.58
C ALA A 1027 55.75 -31.70 18.63
N PRO A 1028 56.52 -31.67 17.53
CA PRO A 1028 57.82 -31.00 17.48
C PRO A 1028 57.64 -29.47 17.59
N VAL A 1029 57.42 -28.98 18.80
CA VAL A 1029 57.32 -27.55 19.12
C VAL A 1029 58.70 -26.89 19.10
N GLN A 1030 58.80 -25.72 18.48
CA GLN A 1030 60.02 -24.92 18.59
C GLN A 1030 60.11 -24.34 20.02
N LYS A 1031 61.33 -24.31 20.58
CA LYS A 1031 61.58 -23.71 21.90
C LYS A 1031 62.49 -22.49 21.82
N GLY A 1032 62.06 -21.36 22.36
CA GLY A 1032 62.84 -20.12 22.40
C GLY A 1032 63.97 -20.17 23.43
N LEU A 1033 65.19 -19.76 23.09
CA LEU A 1033 66.35 -19.81 23.98
C LEU A 1033 66.24 -18.83 25.15
N PHE A 1034 66.55 -19.28 26.36
CA PHE A 1034 66.60 -18.39 27.54
C PHE A 1034 68.04 -17.94 27.81
N LEU A 1035 68.35 -16.68 27.49
CA LEU A 1035 69.63 -16.05 27.74
C LEU A 1035 69.59 -15.18 29.00
N ARG A 1036 70.58 -15.37 29.88
CA ARG A 1036 70.72 -14.61 31.12
C ARG A 1036 72.16 -14.46 31.58
N ASN A 1037 72.37 -13.47 32.44
CA ASN A 1037 73.54 -13.35 33.29
C ASN A 1037 73.39 -14.27 34.52
N ALA A 1038 74.49 -14.88 34.93
CA ALA A 1038 74.56 -15.75 36.09
C ALA A 1038 75.86 -15.52 36.87
N ILE A 1039 75.96 -16.18 38.03
CA ILE A 1039 77.17 -16.24 38.83
C ILE A 1039 77.82 -17.60 38.59
N ALA A 1040 79.11 -17.61 38.25
CA ALA A 1040 79.81 -18.85 37.95
C ALA A 1040 80.02 -19.69 39.22
N VAL A 1041 79.68 -20.98 39.14
CA VAL A 1041 79.95 -21.95 40.22
C VAL A 1041 81.38 -22.52 40.12
N VAL A 1042 82.03 -22.37 38.96
CA VAL A 1042 83.38 -22.88 38.68
C VAL A 1042 84.31 -21.74 38.27
N VAL A 1043 85.49 -21.67 38.90
CA VAL A 1043 86.53 -20.68 38.59
C VAL A 1043 87.05 -20.89 37.16
N GLY A 1044 86.99 -19.85 36.32
CA GLY A 1044 87.55 -19.85 34.96
C GLY A 1044 86.57 -20.13 33.81
N LEU A 1045 85.26 -20.25 34.07
CA LEU A 1045 84.23 -20.26 33.01
C LEU A 1045 83.72 -18.84 32.73
N ASN A 1046 83.65 -18.45 31.46
CA ASN A 1046 83.13 -17.15 31.02
C ASN A 1046 81.63 -17.21 30.63
N GLY A 1047 81.14 -18.39 30.26
CA GLY A 1047 79.74 -18.72 30.03
C GLY A 1047 79.54 -20.23 29.99
N ASN A 1048 78.30 -20.69 29.90
CA ASN A 1048 77.95 -22.05 29.51
C ASN A 1048 76.50 -22.16 29.03
N ILE A 1049 76.20 -23.20 28.27
CA ILE A 1049 74.83 -23.68 28.10
C ILE A 1049 74.50 -24.76 29.14
N GLU A 1050 73.30 -24.73 29.68
CA GLU A 1050 72.72 -25.84 30.43
C GLU A 1050 71.85 -26.65 29.46
N SER A 1051 72.31 -27.83 29.08
CA SER A 1051 71.54 -28.78 28.28
C SER A 1051 71.53 -30.13 28.98
N ARG A 1052 70.70 -31.09 28.54
CA ARG A 1052 70.54 -32.41 29.20
C ARG A 1052 71.87 -33.12 29.53
N ASN A 1053 72.91 -32.88 28.73
CA ASN A 1053 74.25 -33.47 28.89
C ASN A 1053 75.38 -32.42 28.99
N ASN A 1054 75.07 -31.13 29.23
CA ASN A 1054 76.03 -30.01 29.14
C ASN A 1054 76.86 -30.01 27.85
N ARG A 1055 76.21 -30.33 26.73
CA ARG A 1055 76.80 -30.32 25.39
C ARG A 1055 76.02 -29.39 24.46
N PRO A 1056 76.65 -28.85 23.40
CA PRO A 1056 75.97 -28.16 22.33
C PRO A 1056 74.77 -28.98 21.82
N ALA A 1057 73.64 -28.32 21.66
CA ALA A 1057 72.36 -28.94 21.38
C ALA A 1057 71.44 -27.94 20.67
N PRO A 1058 70.43 -28.41 19.92
CA PRO A 1058 69.41 -27.51 19.37
C PRO A 1058 68.57 -26.86 20.48
N PRO A 1059 67.86 -25.75 20.19
CA PRO A 1059 67.08 -25.02 21.15
C PRO A 1059 66.13 -25.88 21.97
N ASN A 1060 65.55 -26.94 21.40
CA ASN A 1060 64.62 -27.82 22.10
C ASN A 1060 65.17 -28.41 23.42
N TRP A 1061 66.49 -28.53 23.53
CA TRP A 1061 67.16 -29.31 24.59
C TRP A 1061 68.14 -28.50 25.44
N VAL A 1062 68.28 -27.23 25.10
CA VAL A 1062 68.90 -26.22 25.95
C VAL A 1062 67.87 -25.83 27.01
N GLN A 1063 68.24 -25.69 28.26
CA GLN A 1063 67.36 -25.13 29.30
C GLN A 1063 67.58 -23.63 29.43
N ARG A 1064 68.85 -23.20 29.42
CA ARG A 1064 69.27 -21.80 29.45
C ARG A 1064 70.70 -21.63 28.96
N VAL A 1065 71.02 -20.40 28.62
CA VAL A 1065 72.34 -19.92 28.19
C VAL A 1065 72.79 -18.91 29.25
N ASN A 1066 73.84 -19.25 29.99
CA ASN A 1066 74.35 -18.41 31.07
C ASN A 1066 75.63 -17.69 30.62
N ILE A 1067 75.63 -16.38 30.82
CA ILE A 1067 76.83 -15.54 30.71
C ILE A 1067 77.31 -15.22 32.12
N TYR A 1068 78.64 -15.17 32.34
CA TYR A 1068 79.21 -14.84 33.66
C TYR A 1068 79.95 -13.49 33.62
N PRO A 1069 79.23 -12.33 33.66
CA PRO A 1069 79.84 -11.01 33.48
C PRO A 1069 80.99 -10.71 34.45
N ALA A 1070 80.90 -11.15 35.70
CA ALA A 1070 81.95 -10.93 36.71
C ALA A 1070 83.27 -11.64 36.33
N ASN A 1071 83.18 -12.89 35.86
CA ASN A 1071 84.34 -13.65 35.40
C ASN A 1071 84.94 -13.04 34.13
N ILE A 1072 84.09 -12.61 33.20
CA ILE A 1072 84.51 -11.93 31.97
C ILE A 1072 85.22 -10.61 32.32
N THR A 1073 84.67 -9.83 33.24
CA THR A 1073 85.26 -8.57 33.71
C THR A 1073 86.65 -8.79 34.31
N ALA A 1074 86.77 -9.76 35.23
CA ALA A 1074 88.06 -10.10 35.83
C ALA A 1074 89.09 -10.57 34.78
N PHE A 1075 88.63 -11.33 33.78
CA PHE A 1075 89.46 -11.79 32.69
C PHE A 1075 89.93 -10.63 31.78
N CYS A 1076 89.02 -9.74 31.38
CA CYS A 1076 89.35 -8.57 30.57
C CYS A 1076 90.36 -7.64 31.26
N LEU A 1077 90.20 -7.41 32.57
CA LEU A 1077 91.13 -6.62 33.37
C LEU A 1077 92.52 -7.26 33.42
N ARG A 1078 92.61 -8.59 33.57
CA ARG A 1078 93.88 -9.31 33.59
C ARG A 1078 94.60 -9.29 32.23
N MET A 1079 93.84 -9.36 31.14
CA MET A 1079 94.37 -9.53 29.78
C MET A 1079 94.46 -8.21 28.99
N GLY A 1080 93.95 -7.10 29.52
CA GLY A 1080 93.92 -5.80 28.84
C GLY A 1080 92.93 -5.74 27.66
N LEU A 1081 91.78 -6.42 27.77
CA LEU A 1081 90.78 -6.53 26.69
C LEU A 1081 89.60 -5.56 26.88
N ASN A 1082 88.94 -5.17 25.77
CA ASN A 1082 87.71 -4.38 25.82
C ASN A 1082 86.53 -5.22 26.34
N LEU A 1083 85.97 -4.82 27.48
CA LEU A 1083 84.91 -5.57 28.17
C LEU A 1083 83.61 -5.68 27.34
N PRO A 1084 83.02 -4.60 26.79
CA PRO A 1084 81.84 -4.70 25.91
C PRO A 1084 82.04 -5.64 24.71
N THR A 1085 83.16 -5.52 24.00
CA THR A 1085 83.48 -6.43 22.88
C THR A 1085 83.53 -7.87 23.34
N LYS A 1086 84.19 -8.13 24.48
CA LYS A 1086 84.33 -9.50 24.99
C LYS A 1086 83.01 -10.08 25.50
N LEU A 1087 82.15 -9.27 26.13
CA LEU A 1087 80.79 -9.68 26.54
C LEU A 1087 79.97 -10.13 25.33
N ASN A 1088 79.98 -9.36 24.24
CA ASN A 1088 79.25 -9.71 23.02
C ASN A 1088 79.79 -11.01 22.38
N GLN A 1089 81.12 -11.18 22.37
CA GLN A 1089 81.76 -12.39 21.85
C GLN A 1089 81.38 -13.64 22.66
N VAL A 1090 81.47 -13.56 24.00
CA VAL A 1090 81.09 -14.68 24.87
C VAL A 1090 79.60 -14.98 24.75
N THR A 1091 78.76 -13.94 24.67
CA THR A 1091 77.31 -14.10 24.46
C THR A 1091 77.01 -14.86 23.17
N ALA A 1092 77.59 -14.42 22.05
CA ALA A 1092 77.42 -15.09 20.77
C ALA A 1092 77.95 -16.52 20.78
N HIS A 1093 79.08 -16.77 21.46
CA HIS A 1093 79.67 -18.10 21.59
C HIS A 1093 78.75 -19.06 22.34
N GLU A 1094 78.18 -18.67 23.48
CA GLU A 1094 77.26 -19.55 24.21
C GLU A 1094 75.95 -19.77 23.44
N LEU A 1095 75.42 -18.75 22.77
CA LEU A 1095 74.24 -18.90 21.92
C LEU A 1095 74.49 -19.82 20.73
N CYS A 1096 75.71 -19.84 20.15
CA CYS A 1096 76.08 -20.80 19.13
C CYS A 1096 76.00 -22.26 19.64
N HIS A 1097 76.44 -22.52 20.87
CA HIS A 1097 76.25 -23.84 21.48
C HIS A 1097 74.79 -24.22 21.62
N ALA A 1098 73.92 -23.23 21.82
CA ALA A 1098 72.49 -23.42 21.97
C ALA A 1098 71.73 -23.70 20.66
N ILE A 1099 72.43 -23.64 19.52
CA ILE A 1099 71.94 -24.03 18.19
C ILE A 1099 72.82 -25.12 17.57
N ASN A 1100 73.32 -26.02 18.41
CA ASN A 1100 74.06 -27.23 18.03
C ASN A 1100 75.48 -27.03 17.45
N ILE A 1101 76.11 -25.86 17.65
CA ILE A 1101 77.50 -25.64 17.21
C ILE A 1101 78.47 -26.09 18.30
N TYR A 1102 79.37 -27.02 17.97
CA TYR A 1102 80.39 -27.52 18.91
C TYR A 1102 81.69 -26.71 18.89
N HIS A 1103 82.40 -26.69 20.02
CA HIS A 1103 83.82 -26.27 20.04
C HIS A 1103 84.59 -27.11 19.03
N HIS A 1104 85.34 -26.45 18.16
CA HIS A 1104 86.16 -27.10 17.16
C HIS A 1104 87.64 -26.76 17.37
N GLY A 1105 88.50 -27.80 17.26
CA GLY A 1105 89.95 -27.68 17.36
C GLY A 1105 90.61 -28.08 18.70
N ARG A 1106 89.91 -28.44 19.79
CA ARG A 1106 90.58 -28.77 21.08
C ARG A 1106 91.22 -30.18 21.10
N GLY A 1107 92.29 -30.38 21.87
CA GLY A 1107 93.23 -31.52 21.76
C GLY A 1107 92.82 -32.91 22.28
N VAL A 1108 93.63 -33.89 21.86
CA VAL A 1108 93.90 -35.30 22.28
C VAL A 1108 92.81 -36.31 22.69
N ASN A 1109 91.58 -35.96 23.08
CA ASN A 1109 90.56 -36.96 23.44
C ASN A 1109 89.37 -36.97 22.47
N VAL A 1110 88.89 -38.18 22.16
CA VAL A 1110 87.86 -38.54 21.17
C VAL A 1110 86.50 -37.82 21.38
N LEU A 1111 86.31 -37.15 22.52
CA LEU A 1111 85.02 -36.62 22.96
C LEU A 1111 84.89 -35.08 22.94
N ASN A 1112 85.95 -34.32 22.61
CA ASN A 1112 85.91 -32.85 22.61
C ASN A 1112 86.57 -32.26 21.34
N GLY A 1113 85.76 -31.98 20.31
CA GLY A 1113 86.18 -31.25 19.11
C GLY A 1113 86.87 -32.13 18.07
N LEU A 1114 86.10 -32.79 17.22
CA LEU A 1114 86.63 -33.33 15.96
C LEU A 1114 87.19 -32.14 15.14
N ARG A 1115 88.45 -32.27 14.75
CA ARG A 1115 89.37 -31.16 14.43
C ARG A 1115 89.01 -30.53 13.07
N SER A 1116 88.70 -29.22 13.03
CA SER A 1116 88.46 -28.45 11.79
C SER A 1116 89.71 -28.39 10.90
N GLY A 1117 90.90 -28.47 11.51
CA GLY A 1117 92.14 -28.55 10.77
C GLY A 1117 92.68 -27.21 10.26
N ASP A 1118 91.81 -26.25 9.94
CA ASP A 1118 92.21 -24.86 9.73
C ASP A 1118 92.36 -24.16 11.10
N MET A 1119 93.57 -23.68 11.43
CA MET A 1119 93.80 -22.93 12.66
C MET A 1119 93.07 -21.58 12.70
N ARG A 1120 92.54 -21.10 11.57
CA ARG A 1120 91.71 -19.89 11.46
C ARG A 1120 90.21 -20.17 11.71
N CYS A 1121 89.80 -21.44 11.76
CA CYS A 1121 88.45 -21.89 12.07
C CYS A 1121 88.48 -22.54 13.47
N ILE A 1122 88.35 -21.72 14.51
CA ILE A 1122 88.46 -22.15 15.91
C ILE A 1122 87.50 -21.32 16.76
N MET A 1123 86.42 -21.96 17.23
CA MET A 1123 85.59 -21.48 18.34
C MET A 1123 86.17 -22.00 19.69
N ARG A 1124 86.93 -21.16 20.40
CA ARG A 1124 87.56 -21.45 21.69
C ARG A 1124 87.75 -20.18 22.51
N TYR A 1125 87.52 -20.28 23.83
CA TYR A 1125 87.89 -19.21 24.75
C TYR A 1125 89.39 -18.88 24.67
N ASP A 1126 89.68 -17.59 24.64
CA ASP A 1126 90.99 -16.96 24.80
C ASP A 1126 91.58 -17.10 26.23
N ASN A 1127 90.85 -17.71 27.16
CA ASN A 1127 91.19 -17.77 28.58
C ASN A 1127 92.08 -18.95 29.02
N ARG A 1128 92.50 -19.82 28.09
CA ARG A 1128 93.53 -20.86 28.34
C ARG A 1128 94.86 -20.45 27.74
N LEU A 1129 95.92 -20.55 28.54
CA LEU A 1129 97.30 -20.20 28.17
C LEU A 1129 97.67 -20.70 26.76
N PRO A 1130 98.30 -19.86 25.92
CA PRO A 1130 98.65 -20.22 24.56
C PRO A 1130 99.68 -21.35 24.58
N THR A 1131 99.29 -22.54 24.14
CA THR A 1131 100.28 -23.58 23.77
C THR A 1131 100.96 -23.27 22.43
N VAL A 1132 100.66 -22.11 21.81
CA VAL A 1132 101.26 -21.61 20.57
C VAL A 1132 101.58 -20.12 20.74
N PRO A 1133 102.87 -19.72 20.79
CA PRO A 1133 103.27 -18.31 20.84
C PRO A 1133 102.73 -17.54 19.62
N GLY A 1134 102.08 -16.40 19.85
CA GLY A 1134 101.58 -15.51 18.79
C GLY A 1134 100.13 -15.72 18.34
N PHE A 1135 99.34 -16.57 19.00
CA PHE A 1135 97.95 -16.84 18.62
C PHE A 1135 96.95 -16.49 19.72
N ILE A 1136 96.05 -15.52 19.47
CA ILE A 1136 95.00 -15.06 20.40
C ILE A 1136 93.62 -15.23 19.71
N PRO A 1137 92.92 -16.37 19.85
CA PRO A 1137 91.63 -16.54 19.20
C PRO A 1137 90.45 -16.06 20.05
N GLU A 1138 89.66 -15.12 19.51
CA GLU A 1138 88.19 -15.18 19.29
C GLU A 1138 87.70 -13.89 18.60
N PRO A 1139 87.42 -13.93 17.28
CA PRO A 1139 86.37 -13.10 16.67
C PRO A 1139 85.24 -14.03 16.15
N ILE A 1140 84.52 -14.67 17.08
CA ILE A 1140 83.54 -15.76 16.85
C ILE A 1140 84.07 -16.76 15.80
N GLY A 1141 85.23 -17.31 16.11
CA GLY A 1141 86.35 -17.41 15.18
C GLY A 1141 86.22 -18.37 13.99
N ASN A 1142 86.31 -17.92 12.74
CA ASN A 1142 86.13 -16.56 12.21
C ASN A 1142 84.87 -16.58 11.34
N ILE A 1143 83.79 -16.18 12.01
CA ILE A 1143 82.37 -16.09 11.64
C ILE A 1143 81.59 -17.44 11.64
N LEU A 1144 82.22 -18.58 11.97
CA LEU A 1144 81.73 -19.98 11.82
C LEU A 1144 81.95 -20.58 10.41
N CYS A 1145 83.22 -20.64 10.00
CA CYS A 1145 83.71 -20.76 8.63
C CYS A 1145 82.99 -21.72 7.65
N ASP A 1146 82.79 -21.19 6.43
CA ASP A 1146 82.17 -21.75 5.20
C ASP A 1146 83.21 -22.40 4.25
N SER A 1147 84.36 -22.82 4.78
CA SER A 1147 85.44 -23.41 3.98
C SER A 1147 85.30 -24.94 3.90
N ASN A 1148 85.25 -25.48 2.69
CA ASN A 1148 85.45 -26.91 2.38
C ASN A 1148 86.87 -27.41 2.70
N LEU A 1149 87.83 -26.52 2.89
CA LEU A 1149 89.22 -26.84 3.15
C LEU A 1149 89.46 -26.91 4.66
N GLY A 1150 88.94 -27.95 5.31
CA GLY A 1150 89.43 -28.35 6.62
C GLY A 1150 90.75 -29.12 6.47
N THR A 1151 91.78 -28.80 7.24
CA THR A 1151 93.09 -29.49 7.20
C THR A 1151 93.36 -30.29 8.49
N GLY A 1152 92.59 -31.35 8.71
CA GLY A 1152 92.66 -32.28 9.85
C GLY A 1152 93.85 -33.25 9.85
N TYR A 1153 94.18 -33.83 11.00
CA TYR A 1153 95.33 -34.71 11.18
C TYR A 1153 95.01 -36.17 10.83
N ASN A 1154 95.77 -36.81 9.95
CA ASN A 1154 95.83 -38.27 9.87
C ASN A 1154 97.27 -38.78 9.60
N ALA A 1155 97.79 -39.51 10.60
CA ALA A 1155 98.80 -40.58 10.56
C ALA A 1155 100.33 -40.29 10.38
N ARG A 1156 101.03 -40.49 11.52
CA ARG A 1156 102.27 -41.28 11.73
C ARG A 1156 103.61 -40.92 11.06
N ILE A 1157 103.79 -39.79 10.38
CA ILE A 1157 105.13 -39.37 9.89
C ILE A 1157 105.50 -37.97 10.43
N PRO A 1158 106.69 -37.77 11.01
CA PRO A 1158 107.17 -36.45 11.44
C PRO A 1158 107.31 -35.49 10.24
N CYS A 1159 106.76 -34.29 10.35
CA CYS A 1159 106.90 -33.19 9.38
C CYS A 1159 108.29 -32.53 9.42
N SER A 1160 109.09 -32.85 10.45
CA SER A 1160 110.49 -32.49 10.60
C SER A 1160 111.13 -33.40 11.66
N PRO A 1161 112.44 -33.72 11.59
CA PRO A 1161 113.13 -34.52 12.60
C PRO A 1161 113.10 -33.94 14.02
N LEU A 1162 112.72 -32.66 14.20
CA LEU A 1162 112.61 -31.99 15.50
C LEU A 1162 111.17 -31.86 16.04
N VAL A 1163 110.15 -32.26 15.27
CA VAL A 1163 108.73 -32.09 15.62
C VAL A 1163 108.03 -33.45 15.68
N PRO A 1164 107.57 -33.91 16.87
CA PRO A 1164 106.88 -35.20 16.99
C PRO A 1164 105.63 -35.26 16.10
N ALA A 1165 105.33 -36.42 15.50
CA ALA A 1165 104.17 -36.62 14.61
C ALA A 1165 102.82 -36.16 15.22
N SER A 1166 102.72 -36.11 16.55
CA SER A 1166 101.59 -35.51 17.28
C SER A 1166 101.37 -34.00 17.07
N ARG A 1167 102.29 -33.30 16.38
CA ARG A 1167 102.31 -31.84 16.19
C ARG A 1167 102.33 -31.38 14.71
N CYS A 1168 102.15 -32.28 13.75
CA CYS A 1168 102.23 -32.01 12.29
C CYS A 1168 100.87 -31.99 11.56
N PHE A 1169 100.56 -30.94 10.78
CA PHE A 1169 99.24 -30.68 10.16
C PHE A 1169 98.99 -31.46 8.81
N GLY A 1170 97.76 -31.92 8.51
CA GLY A 1170 97.35 -32.72 7.30
C GLY A 1170 95.93 -32.38 6.77
N ASN A 1171 95.21 -33.20 5.96
CA ASN A 1171 93.84 -32.92 5.42
C ASN A 1171 92.64 -33.40 6.30
N ALA A 1172 91.51 -32.66 6.38
CA ALA A 1172 90.30 -33.07 7.12
C ALA A 1172 89.40 -34.00 6.28
N ASP A 1173 88.51 -34.73 6.95
CA ASP A 1173 87.46 -35.53 6.33
C ASP A 1173 86.46 -34.61 5.59
N VAL A 1174 86.02 -35.02 4.38
CA VAL A 1174 85.20 -34.26 3.42
C VAL A 1174 83.87 -33.73 4.00
N ASN A 1175 83.45 -34.23 5.17
CA ASN A 1175 82.17 -33.89 5.81
C ASN A 1175 82.28 -33.00 7.07
N ARG A 1176 83.46 -32.46 7.42
CA ARG A 1176 83.71 -31.91 8.78
C ARG A 1176 84.18 -30.44 8.88
N GLY A 1177 84.24 -29.70 7.77
CA GLY A 1177 84.75 -28.31 7.73
C GLY A 1177 83.75 -27.17 7.97
N PHE A 1178 82.44 -27.43 7.83
CA PHE A 1178 81.40 -26.38 7.74
C PHE A 1178 80.60 -26.19 9.03
N CYS A 1179 81.03 -25.30 9.93
CA CYS A 1179 80.39 -25.11 11.23
C CYS A 1179 79.04 -24.38 11.14
N ILE A 1180 78.90 -23.39 10.24
CA ILE A 1180 77.61 -22.74 9.95
C ILE A 1180 76.59 -23.74 9.42
N ARG A 1181 77.03 -24.75 8.66
CA ARG A 1181 76.18 -25.89 8.22
C ARG A 1181 75.95 -26.93 9.31
N LYS A 1182 76.20 -26.61 10.58
CA LYS A 1182 75.79 -27.41 11.74
C LYS A 1182 74.75 -26.72 12.61
N ILE A 1183 74.33 -25.50 12.23
CA ILE A 1183 73.23 -24.79 12.85
C ILE A 1183 72.00 -25.68 12.81
N ARG A 1184 71.40 -25.89 13.97
CA ARG A 1184 70.14 -26.60 14.12
C ARG A 1184 69.24 -25.84 15.07
N VAL A 1185 68.13 -25.35 14.54
CA VAL A 1185 67.10 -24.58 15.27
C VAL A 1185 65.91 -25.46 15.70
N SER A 1186 65.68 -26.60 15.04
CA SER A 1186 64.72 -27.63 15.48
C SER A 1186 65.32 -29.04 15.52
N CYS A 1187 64.87 -29.86 16.49
CA CYS A 1187 64.96 -31.32 16.42
C CYS A 1187 64.19 -32.01 17.55
N THR A 1188 63.59 -33.17 17.27
CA THR A 1188 63.10 -34.12 18.29
C THR A 1188 64.09 -35.25 18.59
N GLN A 1189 65.09 -35.49 17.74
CA GLN A 1189 66.03 -36.61 17.85
C GLN A 1189 67.38 -36.22 18.45
N PHE A 1190 67.92 -37.09 19.32
CA PHE A 1190 69.27 -36.96 19.89
C PHE A 1190 70.25 -37.28 18.78
N PRO A 1191 71.18 -36.39 18.43
CA PRO A 1191 72.38 -36.86 17.77
C PRO A 1191 73.19 -37.58 18.85
N TYR A 1192 72.87 -38.84 19.12
CA TYR A 1192 73.98 -39.77 19.28
C TYR A 1192 74.42 -40.06 17.85
N PRO A 1193 75.60 -39.59 17.40
CA PRO A 1193 76.36 -40.51 16.58
C PRO A 1193 76.51 -41.76 17.44
N GLN A 1194 75.93 -42.88 17.00
CA GLN A 1194 76.42 -44.16 17.45
C GLN A 1194 77.92 -44.15 17.12
N TYR A 1195 78.73 -43.90 18.14
CA TYR A 1195 80.16 -44.12 18.14
C TYR A 1195 80.43 -45.38 18.92
#